data_AF-A0A0G4J418-F1
#
_entry.id   AF-A0A0G4J418-F1
#
_cell.length_a   1.000
_cell.length_b   1.000
_cell.length_c   1.000
_cell.angle_alpha   90.00
_cell.angle_beta   90.00
_cell.angle_gamma   90.00
#
_symmetry.space_group_name_H-M   'P 1'
#
loop_
_entity.id
_entity.type
_entity.pdbx_description
1 polymer ?
#
loop_
_entity_poly.entity_id
_entity_poly.type
_entity_poly.pdbx_seq_one_letter_code
_entity_poly.pdbx_strand_id
1 'polypeptide(L)'
;MDWTDFIDFPWTPLSSAQITFDHSTPITSAAFSPTHEVVWFGDETGRISCHDIPELNSYSAAFVSPGGPIRGLIADAIGVTSIASDGVYYNTMGCHSRSSCLMPAVVGAATSHLQHSHTGQQSLLIGTDHGVLVTYNYANNRIDQLNISPTAPVHRLVMSGDSRALCIGLSTGSVDLRDPRTFERVHTVVAHQGALADLASYQNLLITAGYSRRGMYEFVPDATLKVYDLRTFRELSPVPAPVPITTLHWIDQVSGSTLLAVSQSSRTVQLIDANDLSTPAPAFPMDCGSDITVVATGLSGGIVFGHTDGSATLWNDIDDDDEQFHTSAYGQEPEPALEPGHDCSITLDFEEGSLSAVGDVPDCAEALLSTWDHEITKNKVTLDMYPVDVREIPGLIWKDGLGIAPVPTKRAFKRNHIASIRQFTTAHRARRRRVQAGLPKLPLPGDMPDSKSLVEKGYARAVVKSGRLGTNDFNFSSHNHTSYCGLDNLFPNSYCNSAFQALFFIVPVRVHMMNHVCDREICLMCELGFLFHMMANQKERPVEPRNVLRVVKLIPEATALNLLDTADPSADSSISVRIQHFFAFVLEYLSKEGEQNPGAPSSLIKFVFGSEVSHAIECLGTDSHVSRRSSTLFQIKLVYPPSGRATFESVLVESLWQSYQMRVWCSHCNAYTPNKIVKCIHRLPNALVLAAHIKYASRLRCIYPTNYLALSYRTEQDLAHWRPPPKSNVGSEPVSDAPWLPSSILLDIKTSDGKPAVQRVGDDVEDDISESRAVYDLAVVIAQVLDTAPPEKGSVLSGYSEEHLVAHIRTDDNEWVLFNDFALNPSTLQEAVNFSYIWKHPCLVIYRRRSFDTRVTRERIQCPTQDFDIWSNPSPRVPSFARRTPLTFTRLGPNERLGKGTLVAIDCEFVSVEKEEVEIQDGEPFIDYYIQSRETIVDYLTEFSGTYQRSGRVVWSLTNLWIPSRVMDSVSAKHLTTLKRTYIVLRSLVDKGVCFIGHGLKKDFQIINLYVPSSQVKDTVELFWIQGRRYLSLRFLAQHVLGIQVQKSHHDSIEDARTALLLYRKYNELAADGTIATVIQKLYDAGMQSGFK
;
A
#
# COMPACT_ATOMS: atom_id res chain seq x y z
N MET A 1 68.13 47.54 -44.71
CA MET A 1 67.85 46.15 -44.30
C MET A 1 66.38 45.94 -44.56
N ASP A 2 66.09 44.78 -45.11
CA ASP A 2 65.03 44.60 -46.09
C ASP A 2 63.75 44.03 -45.48
N TRP A 3 62.64 44.19 -46.21
CA TRP A 3 61.29 43.80 -45.79
C TRP A 3 61.06 42.28 -45.96
N THR A 4 61.96 41.44 -45.45
CA THR A 4 61.97 39.99 -45.71
C THR A 4 62.34 39.10 -44.52
N ASP A 5 62.48 39.66 -43.31
CA ASP A 5 62.72 38.86 -42.11
C ASP A 5 61.39 38.39 -41.49
N PHE A 6 61.37 37.14 -41.06
CA PHE A 6 60.18 36.35 -40.75
C PHE A 6 59.28 36.98 -39.68
N ILE A 7 57.96 36.97 -39.93
CA ILE A 7 56.95 37.14 -38.87
C ILE A 7 56.57 35.74 -38.43
N ASP A 8 57.30 35.20 -37.46
CA ASP A 8 56.94 33.94 -36.82
C ASP A 8 55.79 34.18 -35.81
N PHE A 9 55.04 33.11 -35.51
CA PHE A 9 54.03 33.14 -34.44
C PHE A 9 54.78 33.22 -33.10
N PRO A 10 54.40 34.11 -32.15
CA PRO A 10 55.25 34.38 -30.99
C PRO A 10 55.30 33.24 -29.96
N TRP A 11 54.40 32.25 -30.04
CA TRP A 11 54.49 31.03 -29.25
C TRP A 11 55.19 29.90 -30.04
N THR A 12 56.05 29.13 -29.37
CA THR A 12 56.69 27.92 -29.91
C THR A 12 56.18 26.65 -29.21
N PRO A 13 56.19 25.47 -29.86
CA PRO A 13 55.79 24.21 -29.22
C PRO A 13 56.83 23.75 -28.21
N LEU A 14 56.42 23.62 -26.94
CA LEU A 14 57.27 23.27 -25.80
C LEU A 14 57.27 21.77 -25.51
N SER A 15 56.09 21.14 -25.52
CA SER A 15 55.93 19.71 -25.24
C SER A 15 54.72 19.10 -25.95
N SER A 16 54.75 17.78 -26.12
CA SER A 16 53.69 17.00 -26.75
C SER A 16 53.58 15.63 -26.08
N ALA A 17 52.38 15.27 -25.63
CA ALA A 17 52.12 14.03 -24.90
C ALA A 17 50.83 13.34 -25.36
N GLN A 18 50.76 12.02 -25.21
CA GLN A 18 49.51 11.27 -25.35
C GLN A 18 48.72 11.36 -24.03
N ILE A 19 47.54 11.96 -24.09
CA ILE A 19 46.70 12.26 -22.93
C ILE A 19 45.67 11.14 -22.69
N THR A 20 45.12 10.59 -23.77
CA THR A 20 44.13 9.50 -23.71
C THR A 20 44.79 8.12 -23.73
N PHE A 21 44.13 7.14 -23.11
CA PHE A 21 44.65 5.77 -23.02
C PHE A 21 44.57 4.99 -24.34
N ASP A 22 43.53 5.27 -25.14
CA ASP A 22 43.36 4.72 -26.47
C ASP A 22 43.77 5.78 -27.51
N HIS A 23 44.72 5.46 -28.39
CA HIS A 23 45.25 6.33 -29.48
C HIS A 23 44.22 6.66 -30.59
N SER A 24 42.93 6.69 -30.25
CA SER A 24 41.80 6.91 -31.15
C SER A 24 40.65 7.68 -30.51
N THR A 25 40.74 8.05 -29.22
CA THR A 25 39.72 8.85 -28.54
C THR A 25 40.10 10.34 -28.59
N PRO A 26 39.25 11.22 -29.16
CA PRO A 26 39.57 12.63 -29.26
C PRO A 26 39.46 13.33 -27.89
N ILE A 27 40.31 14.33 -27.67
CA ILE A 27 40.16 15.25 -26.54
C ILE A 27 38.97 16.16 -26.83
N THR A 28 37.96 16.20 -25.96
CA THR A 28 36.73 16.96 -26.16
C THR A 28 36.68 18.27 -25.39
N SER A 29 37.50 18.41 -24.35
CA SER A 29 37.55 19.60 -23.49
C SER A 29 38.91 19.74 -22.81
N ALA A 30 39.34 20.98 -22.57
CA ALA A 30 40.57 21.30 -21.84
C ALA A 30 40.36 22.55 -20.97
N ALA A 31 41.02 22.61 -19.81
CA ALA A 31 41.01 23.78 -18.92
C ALA A 31 42.28 23.82 -18.04
N PHE A 32 42.91 24.99 -17.94
CA PHE A 32 44.01 25.22 -16.99
C PHE A 32 43.48 25.43 -15.57
N SER A 33 44.21 24.96 -14.57
CA SER A 33 43.94 25.31 -13.17
C SER A 33 44.36 26.77 -12.88
N PRO A 34 43.54 27.55 -12.14
CA PRO A 34 43.86 28.95 -11.83
C PRO A 34 44.91 29.12 -10.72
N THR A 35 45.27 28.05 -9.99
CA THR A 35 46.16 28.11 -8.82
C THR A 35 47.31 27.10 -8.84
N HIS A 36 47.28 26.16 -9.77
CA HIS A 36 48.30 25.11 -9.91
C HIS A 36 48.72 25.03 -11.38
N GLU A 37 49.98 24.71 -11.65
CA GLU A 37 50.50 24.53 -13.01
C GLU A 37 50.14 23.15 -13.55
N VAL A 38 48.83 22.95 -13.76
CA VAL A 38 48.26 21.74 -14.35
C VAL A 38 47.21 22.08 -15.38
N VAL A 39 47.10 21.22 -16.38
CA VAL A 39 46.03 21.23 -17.36
C VAL A 39 45.12 20.02 -17.17
N TRP A 40 43.81 20.27 -17.18
CA TRP A 40 42.78 19.25 -17.17
C TRP A 40 42.33 18.97 -18.59
N PHE A 41 42.24 17.70 -18.94
CA PHE A 41 41.65 17.21 -20.18
C PHE A 41 40.43 16.34 -19.89
N GLY A 42 39.47 16.36 -20.81
CA GLY A 42 38.31 15.48 -20.83
C GLY A 42 38.16 14.87 -22.21
N ASP A 43 37.76 13.61 -22.27
CA ASP A 43 37.65 12.84 -23.52
C ASP A 43 36.20 12.41 -23.85
N GLU A 44 36.06 11.78 -25.03
CA GLU A 44 34.78 11.26 -25.51
C GLU A 44 34.24 10.08 -24.66
N THR A 45 35.10 9.38 -23.92
CA THR A 45 34.72 8.22 -23.11
C THR A 45 34.12 8.58 -21.75
N GLY A 46 34.20 9.86 -21.34
CA GLY A 46 33.75 10.32 -20.03
C GLY A 46 34.84 10.30 -18.95
N ARG A 47 36.11 10.17 -19.35
CA ARG A 47 37.27 10.28 -18.49
C ARG A 47 37.72 11.74 -18.38
N ILE A 48 38.21 12.10 -17.20
CA ILE A 48 39.01 13.31 -16.98
C ILE A 48 40.44 12.92 -16.58
N SER A 49 41.40 13.77 -16.91
CA SER A 49 42.81 13.59 -16.55
C SER A 49 43.51 14.93 -16.30
N CYS A 50 44.19 15.02 -15.16
CA CYS A 50 45.04 16.13 -14.77
C CYS A 50 46.48 15.82 -15.18
N HIS A 51 47.13 16.73 -15.89
CA HIS A 51 48.53 16.62 -16.29
C HIS A 51 49.33 17.81 -15.78
N ASP A 52 50.59 17.59 -15.42
CA ASP A 52 51.52 18.65 -15.03
C ASP A 52 52.01 19.47 -16.23
N ILE A 53 52.68 20.58 -15.94
CA ILE A 53 53.26 21.51 -16.90
C ILE A 53 54.71 21.77 -16.41
N PRO A 54 55.72 21.84 -17.30
CA PRO A 54 55.63 21.86 -18.77
C PRO A 54 55.57 20.49 -19.46
N GLU A 55 55.83 19.39 -18.77
CA GLU A 55 56.11 18.08 -19.39
C GLU A 55 54.87 17.29 -19.84
N LEU A 56 53.68 17.63 -19.34
CA LEU A 56 52.41 16.90 -19.60
C LEU A 56 52.44 15.44 -19.11
N ASN A 57 53.04 15.18 -17.94
CA ASN A 57 52.93 13.89 -17.25
C ASN A 57 51.56 13.75 -16.56
N SER A 58 50.97 12.55 -16.58
CA SER A 58 49.67 12.28 -15.95
C SER A 58 49.75 12.27 -14.42
N TYR A 59 49.23 13.32 -13.77
CA TYR A 59 49.13 13.42 -12.31
C TYR A 59 47.99 12.57 -11.72
N SER A 60 46.78 12.68 -12.28
CA SER A 60 45.61 11.94 -11.80
C SER A 60 44.58 11.76 -12.92
N ALA A 61 43.82 10.66 -12.90
CA ALA A 61 42.75 10.45 -13.87
C ALA A 61 41.61 9.59 -13.29
N ALA A 62 40.38 9.84 -13.74
CA ALA A 62 39.21 9.05 -13.37
C ALA A 62 38.15 9.02 -14.47
N PHE A 63 37.42 7.92 -14.56
CA PHE A 63 36.15 7.84 -15.30
C PHE A 63 35.05 8.46 -14.44
N VAL A 64 34.44 9.53 -14.94
CA VAL A 64 33.49 10.35 -14.18
C VAL A 64 32.07 10.21 -14.71
N SER A 65 31.91 10.11 -16.04
CA SER A 65 30.66 9.71 -16.68
C SER A 65 30.73 8.23 -17.08
N PRO A 66 29.72 7.39 -16.78
CA PRO A 66 29.68 5.97 -17.14
C PRO A 66 29.40 5.71 -18.65
N GLY A 67 29.75 6.63 -19.54
CA GLY A 67 29.62 6.47 -21.00
C GLY A 67 29.20 7.71 -21.79
N GLY A 68 29.26 8.91 -21.22
CA GLY A 68 28.97 10.17 -21.89
C GLY A 68 30.22 11.05 -22.08
N PRO A 69 30.41 11.69 -23.25
CA PRO A 69 31.57 12.56 -23.50
C PRO A 69 31.59 13.78 -22.59
N ILE A 70 32.78 14.20 -22.15
CA ILE A 70 32.95 15.44 -21.40
C ILE A 70 32.80 16.62 -22.36
N ARG A 71 31.78 17.46 -22.18
CA ARG A 71 31.45 18.61 -23.03
C ARG A 71 32.09 19.92 -22.57
N GLY A 72 32.50 20.00 -21.31
CA GLY A 72 33.12 21.18 -20.74
C GLY A 72 33.82 20.87 -19.42
N LEU A 73 34.92 21.59 -19.19
CA LEU A 73 35.69 21.58 -17.96
C LEU A 73 35.80 23.00 -17.43
N ILE A 74 35.67 23.15 -16.11
CA ILE A 74 35.87 24.43 -15.42
C ILE A 74 36.68 24.12 -14.16
N ALA A 75 37.96 24.47 -14.18
CA ALA A 75 38.85 24.32 -13.03
C ALA A 75 38.68 25.47 -12.03
N ASP A 76 38.87 25.14 -10.76
CA ASP A 76 38.85 26.03 -9.61
C ASP A 76 40.03 25.66 -8.68
N ALA A 77 40.29 26.47 -7.66
CA ALA A 77 41.47 26.34 -6.81
C ALA A 77 41.63 24.97 -6.09
N ILE A 78 40.56 24.17 -6.00
CA ILE A 78 40.50 22.90 -5.25
C ILE A 78 40.32 21.67 -6.18
N GLY A 79 40.01 21.87 -7.46
CA GLY A 79 39.68 20.80 -8.39
C GLY A 79 38.90 21.25 -9.62
N VAL A 80 38.21 20.32 -10.28
CA VAL A 80 37.55 20.56 -11.58
C VAL A 80 36.08 20.21 -11.56
N THR A 81 35.25 21.08 -12.16
CA THR A 81 33.87 20.76 -12.54
C THR A 81 33.88 20.21 -13.95
N SER A 82 33.45 18.96 -14.13
CA SER A 82 33.25 18.36 -15.45
C SER A 82 31.76 18.22 -15.77
N ILE A 83 31.43 18.47 -17.03
CA ILE A 83 30.06 18.51 -17.54
C ILE A 83 29.99 17.49 -18.65
N ALA A 84 29.31 16.38 -18.40
CA ALA A 84 29.09 15.31 -19.36
C ALA A 84 27.65 15.38 -19.90
N SER A 85 27.34 14.58 -20.93
CA SER A 85 25.99 14.52 -21.49
C SER A 85 24.92 14.05 -20.49
N ASP A 86 25.31 13.32 -19.43
CA ASP A 86 24.40 12.73 -18.43
C ASP A 86 24.40 13.46 -17.07
N GLY A 87 25.33 14.38 -16.80
CA GLY A 87 25.41 15.04 -15.49
C GLY A 87 26.54 16.04 -15.31
N VAL A 88 26.55 16.66 -14.14
CA VAL A 88 27.59 17.57 -13.65
C VAL A 88 28.32 16.90 -12.49
N TYR A 89 29.64 16.96 -12.49
CA TYR A 89 30.49 16.30 -11.52
C TYR A 89 31.58 17.26 -11.04
N TYR A 90 31.94 17.19 -9.77
CA TYR A 90 33.00 17.99 -9.18
C TYR A 90 34.02 17.07 -8.49
N ASN A 91 35.25 17.10 -8.97
CA ASN A 91 36.34 16.23 -8.54
C ASN A 91 37.49 17.08 -7.98
N THR A 92 38.20 16.59 -6.96
CA THR A 92 39.44 17.24 -6.48
C THR A 92 40.59 17.07 -7.47
N MET A 93 41.70 17.77 -7.21
CA MET A 93 42.99 17.58 -7.90
C MET A 93 43.44 16.11 -7.98
N GLY A 94 43.18 15.30 -6.95
CA GLY A 94 43.42 13.85 -6.95
C GLY A 94 42.32 13.02 -7.62
N CYS A 95 41.49 13.61 -8.48
CA CYS A 95 40.31 12.98 -9.11
C CYS A 95 39.28 12.36 -8.14
N HIS A 96 39.23 12.78 -6.86
CA HIS A 96 38.23 12.26 -5.92
C HIS A 96 36.90 13.00 -6.10
N SER A 97 35.82 12.27 -6.40
CA SER A 97 34.47 12.83 -6.54
C SER A 97 33.95 13.40 -5.22
N ARG A 98 33.74 14.72 -5.19
CA ARG A 98 33.13 15.45 -4.05
C ARG A 98 31.63 15.62 -4.22
N SER A 99 31.16 15.81 -5.45
CA SER A 99 29.74 15.86 -5.75
C SER A 99 29.46 15.40 -7.18
N SER A 100 28.33 14.72 -7.35
CA SER A 100 27.76 14.38 -8.64
C SER A 100 26.28 14.71 -8.65
N CYS A 101 25.78 15.19 -9.79
CA CYS A 101 24.39 15.52 -10.00
C CYS A 101 23.99 15.10 -11.41
N LEU A 102 23.21 14.02 -11.52
CA LEU A 102 22.72 13.50 -12.80
C LEU A 102 21.63 14.44 -13.35
N MET A 103 21.70 14.73 -14.64
CA MET A 103 20.62 15.42 -15.34
C MET A 103 19.46 14.45 -15.62
N PRO A 104 18.20 14.93 -15.61
CA PRO A 104 17.09 14.15 -16.14
C PRO A 104 17.37 13.80 -17.61
N ALA A 105 17.04 12.57 -18.03
CA ALA A 105 17.38 12.00 -19.35
C ALA A 105 16.70 12.65 -20.59
N VAL A 106 16.24 13.90 -20.47
CA VAL A 106 15.52 14.69 -21.49
C VAL A 106 16.20 16.07 -21.66
N VAL A 107 17.45 16.22 -21.21
CA VAL A 107 18.06 17.53 -20.90
C VAL A 107 19.57 17.52 -21.19
N GLY A 108 20.01 16.84 -22.26
CA GLY A 108 21.44 16.59 -22.55
C GLY A 108 22.28 17.87 -22.59
N ALA A 109 23.39 17.91 -21.84
CA ALA A 109 24.25 19.09 -21.80
C ALA A 109 24.96 19.29 -23.15
N ALA A 110 24.85 20.48 -23.72
CA ALA A 110 25.51 20.87 -24.97
C ALA A 110 26.71 21.79 -24.72
N THR A 111 26.54 22.85 -23.93
CA THR A 111 27.62 23.77 -23.51
C THR A 111 27.36 24.40 -22.15
N SER A 112 28.36 25.09 -21.62
CA SER A 112 28.35 25.69 -20.29
C SER A 112 29.07 27.04 -20.24
N HIS A 113 28.65 27.90 -19.32
CA HIS A 113 29.37 29.12 -18.97
C HIS A 113 29.28 29.34 -17.45
N LEU A 114 30.41 29.62 -16.79
CA LEU A 114 30.41 29.95 -15.36
C LEU A 114 29.77 31.33 -15.15
N GLN A 115 28.78 31.46 -14.27
CA GLN A 115 28.20 32.76 -13.91
C GLN A 115 28.52 33.11 -12.45
N HIS A 116 29.14 34.27 -12.25
CA HIS A 116 29.30 34.86 -10.92
C HIS A 116 28.01 35.58 -10.53
N SER A 117 27.33 35.12 -9.48
CA SER A 117 26.18 35.82 -8.92
C SER A 117 26.62 37.08 -8.15
N HIS A 118 25.81 38.13 -8.20
CA HIS A 118 25.95 39.29 -7.32
C HIS A 118 25.84 38.96 -5.81
N THR A 119 25.37 37.76 -5.45
CA THR A 119 25.30 37.27 -4.05
C THR A 119 26.59 36.62 -3.56
N GLY A 120 27.65 36.56 -4.38
CA GLY A 120 28.89 35.86 -4.04
C GLY A 120 28.82 34.34 -4.08
N GLN A 121 27.66 33.77 -4.43
CA GLN A 121 27.53 32.33 -4.70
C GLN A 121 27.84 32.06 -6.17
N GLN A 122 28.78 31.16 -6.44
CA GLN A 122 29.02 30.67 -7.80
C GLN A 122 27.86 29.78 -8.23
N SER A 123 27.38 29.97 -9.46
CA SER A 123 26.35 29.15 -10.09
C SER A 123 26.72 28.90 -11.54
N LEU A 124 26.67 27.64 -11.96
CA LEU A 124 27.05 27.23 -13.30
C LEU A 124 25.82 27.23 -14.20
N LEU A 125 25.87 27.96 -15.32
CA LEU A 125 24.80 27.97 -16.32
C LEU A 125 25.14 26.98 -17.44
N ILE A 126 24.19 26.10 -17.76
CA ILE A 126 24.34 25.02 -18.73
C ILE A 126 23.24 25.14 -19.77
N GLY A 127 23.63 25.13 -21.04
CA GLY A 127 22.74 25.12 -22.20
C GLY A 127 22.62 23.70 -22.74
N THR A 128 21.38 23.28 -23.04
CA THR A 128 21.09 21.89 -23.42
C THR A 128 20.82 21.75 -24.92
N ASP A 129 20.99 20.52 -25.40
CA ASP A 129 20.65 20.08 -26.76
C ASP A 129 19.15 20.26 -27.08
N HIS A 130 18.28 20.12 -26.10
CA HIS A 130 16.86 20.43 -26.20
C HIS A 130 16.55 21.94 -26.05
N GLY A 131 17.57 22.79 -25.96
CA GLY A 131 17.51 24.25 -25.92
C GLY A 131 17.25 24.86 -24.54
N VAL A 132 16.97 24.04 -23.53
CA VAL A 132 16.65 24.50 -22.17
C VAL A 132 17.91 25.06 -21.51
N LEU A 133 17.76 26.12 -20.70
CA LEU A 133 18.84 26.57 -19.82
C LEU A 133 18.62 26.04 -18.41
N VAL A 134 19.71 25.68 -17.78
CA VAL A 134 19.73 24.98 -16.50
C VAL A 134 20.81 25.58 -15.62
N THR A 135 20.49 25.83 -14.35
CA THR A 135 21.44 26.36 -13.36
C THR A 135 21.83 25.28 -12.36
N TYR A 136 23.13 25.00 -12.25
CA TYR A 136 23.70 24.14 -11.21
C TYR A 136 24.22 25.00 -10.04
N ASN A 137 23.75 24.68 -8.83
CA ASN A 137 24.11 25.37 -7.60
C ASN A 137 25.07 24.52 -6.77
N TYR A 138 26.33 24.97 -6.69
CA TYR A 138 27.42 24.30 -5.97
C TYR A 138 27.13 24.11 -4.47
N ALA A 139 26.39 25.02 -3.83
CA ALA A 139 26.13 24.95 -2.38
C ALA A 139 25.11 23.84 -2.01
N ASN A 140 24.20 23.50 -2.93
CA ASN A 140 23.13 22.53 -2.69
C ASN A 140 23.31 21.21 -3.48
N ASN A 141 24.32 21.12 -4.36
CA ASN A 141 24.49 20.06 -5.36
C ASN A 141 23.19 19.74 -6.13
N ARG A 142 22.51 20.79 -6.60
CA ARG A 142 21.22 20.68 -7.30
C ARG A 142 21.22 21.42 -8.62
N ILE A 143 20.47 20.83 -9.55
CA ILE A 143 20.21 21.30 -10.90
C ILE A 143 18.78 21.84 -10.90
N ASP A 144 18.64 23.15 -11.04
CA ASP A 144 17.35 23.85 -11.13
C ASP A 144 17.10 24.23 -12.60
N GLN A 145 15.95 23.83 -13.14
CA GLN A 145 15.53 24.17 -14.51
C GLN A 145 14.98 25.59 -14.56
N LEU A 146 15.46 26.40 -15.50
CA LEU A 146 14.85 27.68 -15.81
C LEU A 146 13.72 27.45 -16.81
N ASN A 147 12.50 27.92 -16.50
CA ASN A 147 11.34 27.86 -17.39
C ASN A 147 11.48 28.86 -18.56
N ILE A 148 12.40 28.54 -19.47
CA ILE A 148 12.74 29.35 -20.64
C ILE A 148 12.30 28.60 -21.88
N SER A 149 11.51 29.26 -22.72
CA SER A 149 11.12 28.73 -24.04
C SER A 149 12.29 28.83 -25.03
N PRO A 150 12.81 27.70 -25.54
CA PRO A 150 13.82 27.70 -26.57
C PRO A 150 13.20 27.49 -27.95
N THR A 151 13.71 28.18 -28.95
CA THR A 151 13.34 27.97 -30.35
C THR A 151 14.27 26.98 -31.08
N ALA A 152 15.43 26.66 -30.51
CA ALA A 152 16.45 25.77 -31.08
C ALA A 152 17.44 25.26 -30.00
N PRO A 153 18.23 24.20 -30.28
CA PRO A 153 19.35 23.75 -29.45
C PRO A 153 20.39 24.85 -29.17
N VAL A 154 20.90 24.92 -27.94
CA VAL A 154 21.97 25.86 -27.54
C VAL A 154 23.34 25.28 -27.93
N HIS A 155 24.10 26.03 -28.73
CA HIS A 155 25.43 25.65 -29.21
C HIS A 155 26.59 26.31 -28.44
N ARG A 156 26.41 27.53 -27.91
CA ARG A 156 27.41 28.17 -27.03
C ARG A 156 26.77 29.22 -26.12
N LEU A 157 27.33 29.42 -24.93
CA LEU A 157 26.94 30.45 -23.97
C LEU A 157 28.13 31.38 -23.69
N VAL A 158 27.92 32.69 -23.77
CA VAL A 158 28.95 33.71 -23.46
C VAL A 158 28.31 34.86 -22.69
N MET A 159 28.91 35.29 -21.58
CA MET A 159 28.53 36.54 -20.92
C MET A 159 29.22 37.72 -21.62
N SER A 160 28.47 38.79 -21.90
CA SER A 160 29.04 40.07 -22.34
C SER A 160 30.12 40.56 -21.36
N GLY A 161 31.21 41.17 -21.84
CA GLY A 161 32.29 41.67 -20.99
C GLY A 161 31.83 42.64 -19.89
N ASP A 162 30.84 43.50 -20.18
CA ASP A 162 30.22 44.39 -19.18
C ASP A 162 29.23 43.67 -18.22
N SER A 163 29.06 42.36 -18.37
CA SER A 163 28.09 41.49 -17.65
C SER A 163 26.63 41.96 -17.73
N ARG A 164 26.27 42.67 -18.82
CA ARG A 164 24.92 43.23 -19.03
C ARG A 164 23.97 42.33 -19.81
N ALA A 165 24.52 41.42 -20.62
CA ALA A 165 23.75 40.53 -21.47
C ALA A 165 24.37 39.13 -21.49
N LEU A 166 23.54 38.11 -21.32
CA LEU A 166 23.86 36.72 -21.62
C LEU A 166 23.63 36.49 -23.12
N CYS A 167 24.67 36.05 -23.83
CA CYS A 167 24.63 35.77 -25.25
C CYS A 167 24.51 34.26 -25.46
N ILE A 168 23.42 33.82 -26.07
CA ILE A 168 23.08 32.41 -26.30
C ILE A 168 23.20 32.13 -27.80
N GLY A 169 24.30 31.53 -28.20
CA GLY A 169 24.49 31.03 -29.55
C GLY A 169 23.62 29.80 -29.80
N LEU A 170 22.69 29.87 -30.75
CA LEU A 170 21.84 28.76 -31.16
C LEU A 170 22.44 28.05 -32.38
N SER A 171 22.23 26.74 -32.44
CA SER A 171 22.62 25.88 -33.59
C SER A 171 22.11 26.36 -34.95
N THR A 172 21.05 27.17 -34.98
CA THR A 172 20.46 27.80 -36.17
C THR A 172 21.24 28.99 -36.74
N GLY A 173 22.42 29.33 -36.20
CA GLY A 173 23.21 30.49 -36.66
C GLY A 173 22.77 31.84 -36.06
N SER A 174 21.79 31.83 -35.15
CA SER A 174 21.28 33.02 -34.46
C SER A 174 21.77 33.11 -33.02
N VAL A 175 22.00 34.33 -32.52
CA VAL A 175 22.38 34.60 -31.12
C VAL A 175 21.23 35.31 -30.40
N ASP A 176 20.70 34.66 -29.36
CA ASP A 176 19.69 35.21 -28.45
C ASP A 176 20.39 36.01 -27.34
N LEU A 177 20.12 37.30 -27.25
CA LEU A 177 20.64 38.19 -26.20
C LEU A 177 19.59 38.33 -25.08
N ARG A 178 19.97 38.01 -23.84
CA ARG A 178 19.07 37.95 -22.68
C ARG A 178 19.61 38.72 -21.48
N ASP A 179 18.71 39.20 -20.62
CA ASP A 179 19.11 39.79 -19.32
C ASP A 179 19.59 38.65 -18.39
N PRO A 180 20.81 38.71 -17.83
CA PRO A 180 21.37 37.66 -16.98
C PRO A 180 20.72 37.53 -15.59
N ARG A 181 19.76 38.40 -15.23
CA ARG A 181 19.01 38.37 -13.96
C ARG A 181 17.59 37.83 -14.12
N THR A 182 16.89 38.20 -15.18
CA THR A 182 15.50 37.75 -15.43
C THR A 182 15.42 36.60 -16.44
N PHE A 183 16.49 36.37 -17.21
CA PHE A 183 16.54 35.48 -18.38
C PHE A 183 15.50 35.79 -19.47
N GLU A 184 14.89 36.98 -19.41
CA GLU A 184 14.04 37.49 -20.48
C GLU A 184 14.88 37.86 -21.71
N ARG A 185 14.29 37.64 -22.89
CA ARG A 185 14.96 37.89 -24.16
C ARG A 185 14.88 39.36 -24.54
N VAL A 186 16.05 40.01 -24.61
CA VAL A 186 16.21 41.42 -24.97
C VAL A 186 16.23 41.60 -26.48
N HIS A 187 16.99 40.75 -27.19
CA HIS A 187 17.13 40.82 -28.65
C HIS A 187 17.51 39.45 -29.25
N THR A 188 17.37 39.30 -30.56
CA THR A 188 17.85 38.12 -31.32
C THR A 188 18.55 38.60 -32.58
N VAL A 189 19.82 38.23 -32.75
CA VAL A 189 20.64 38.54 -33.92
C VAL A 189 20.73 37.29 -34.80
N VAL A 190 20.36 37.36 -36.08
CA VAL A 190 20.61 36.26 -37.04
C VAL A 190 21.99 36.47 -37.63
N ALA A 191 23.03 35.97 -36.96
CA ALA A 191 24.43 36.20 -37.35
C ALA A 191 24.77 35.48 -38.67
N HIS A 192 24.48 34.19 -38.76
CA HIS A 192 24.80 33.33 -39.90
C HIS A 192 23.55 32.64 -40.46
N GLN A 193 23.55 32.33 -41.77
CA GLN A 193 22.39 31.72 -42.45
C GLN A 193 22.31 30.19 -42.33
N GLY A 194 23.41 29.53 -41.94
CA GLY A 194 23.48 28.09 -41.78
C GLY A 194 23.51 27.68 -40.31
N ALA A 195 24.69 27.81 -39.69
CA ALA A 195 24.94 27.40 -38.31
C ALA A 195 26.00 28.30 -37.66
N LEU A 196 26.01 28.36 -36.33
CA LEU A 196 27.05 29.05 -35.56
C LEU A 196 28.22 28.08 -35.33
N ALA A 197 29.45 28.52 -35.57
CA ALA A 197 30.65 27.76 -35.21
C ALA A 197 31.08 28.12 -33.78
N ASP A 198 31.31 29.42 -33.56
CA ASP A 198 31.75 29.96 -32.28
C ASP A 198 31.24 31.40 -32.06
N LEU A 199 31.26 31.83 -30.80
CA LEU A 199 30.83 33.11 -30.26
C LEU A 199 31.88 33.56 -29.23
N ALA A 200 32.38 34.78 -29.38
CA ALA A 200 33.20 35.44 -28.38
C ALA A 200 32.65 36.84 -28.08
N SER A 201 32.91 37.39 -26.89
CA SER A 201 32.59 38.79 -26.60
C SER A 201 33.74 39.48 -25.87
N TYR A 202 33.94 40.76 -26.18
CA TYR A 202 34.96 41.62 -25.56
C TYR A 202 34.34 42.97 -25.24
N GLN A 203 34.30 43.34 -23.97
CA GLN A 203 33.62 44.55 -23.48
C GLN A 203 32.16 44.64 -24.00
N ASN A 204 31.95 45.45 -25.03
CA ASN A 204 30.68 45.73 -25.69
C ASN A 204 30.60 45.19 -27.14
N LEU A 205 31.61 44.47 -27.60
CA LEU A 205 31.64 43.81 -28.91
C LEU A 205 31.28 42.33 -28.78
N LEU A 206 30.53 41.84 -29.77
CA LEU A 206 30.19 40.43 -29.94
C LEU A 206 30.75 39.97 -31.29
N ILE A 207 31.63 38.97 -31.27
CA ILE A 207 32.30 38.43 -32.46
C ILE A 207 31.74 37.02 -32.70
N THR A 208 31.37 36.76 -33.95
CA THR A 208 30.70 35.51 -34.36
C THR A 208 31.40 34.88 -35.56
N ALA A 209 31.63 33.58 -35.44
CA ALA A 209 32.12 32.70 -36.50
C ALA A 209 31.02 31.68 -36.85
N GLY A 210 30.88 31.32 -38.12
CA GLY A 210 29.80 30.43 -38.52
C GLY A 210 29.82 30.04 -39.99
N TYR A 211 28.75 29.34 -40.38
CA TYR A 211 28.58 28.73 -41.67
C TYR A 211 27.37 29.32 -42.39
N SER A 212 27.51 29.60 -43.69
CA SER A 212 26.41 29.87 -44.61
C SER A 212 26.01 28.61 -45.36
N ARG A 213 24.71 28.42 -45.58
CA ARG A 213 24.20 27.23 -46.30
C ARG A 213 24.24 27.46 -47.81
N ARG A 214 24.95 26.61 -48.55
CA ARG A 214 24.90 26.55 -50.02
C ARG A 214 24.08 25.32 -50.43
N GLY A 215 22.98 25.52 -51.15
CA GLY A 215 22.06 24.43 -51.49
C GLY A 215 21.25 23.89 -50.29
N MET A 216 20.82 22.62 -50.37
CA MET A 216 19.97 22.00 -49.34
C MET A 216 20.73 21.39 -48.16
N TYR A 217 21.96 20.93 -48.35
CA TYR A 217 22.69 20.12 -47.35
C TYR A 217 24.15 20.53 -47.11
N GLU A 218 24.69 21.50 -47.84
CA GLU A 218 26.11 21.89 -47.73
C GLU A 218 26.26 23.16 -46.86
N PHE A 219 27.02 23.05 -45.78
CA PHE A 219 27.43 24.17 -44.94
C PHE A 219 28.83 24.59 -45.36
N VAL A 220 28.99 25.85 -45.77
CA VAL A 220 30.28 26.43 -46.16
C VAL A 220 30.65 27.48 -45.11
N PRO A 221 31.84 27.43 -44.51
CA PRO A 221 32.27 28.40 -43.51
C PRO A 221 32.34 29.81 -44.11
N ASP A 222 32.00 30.81 -43.31
CA ASP A 222 32.01 32.21 -43.74
C ASP A 222 33.44 32.75 -43.80
N ALA A 223 33.79 33.43 -44.89
CA ALA A 223 35.11 34.04 -45.11
C ALA A 223 35.32 35.37 -44.34
N THR A 224 34.47 35.65 -43.36
CA THR A 224 34.51 36.86 -42.53
C THR A 224 33.94 36.59 -41.15
N LEU A 225 34.60 37.07 -40.10
CA LEU A 225 34.02 37.14 -38.76
C LEU A 225 33.05 38.33 -38.68
N LYS A 226 31.86 38.11 -38.14
CA LYS A 226 30.86 39.16 -37.97
C LYS A 226 30.95 39.76 -36.59
N VAL A 227 30.97 41.09 -36.53
CA VAL A 227 31.14 41.88 -35.31
C VAL A 227 29.88 42.70 -35.06
N TYR A 228 29.34 42.66 -33.85
CA TYR A 228 28.16 43.42 -33.44
C TYR A 228 28.47 44.27 -32.21
N ASP A 229 27.98 45.52 -32.20
CA ASP A 229 27.97 46.38 -31.01
C ASP A 229 26.76 46.02 -30.12
N LEU A 230 27.01 45.52 -28.91
CA LEU A 230 26.00 45.14 -27.92
C LEU A 230 25.24 46.35 -27.33
N ARG A 231 25.71 47.59 -27.52
CA ARG A 231 25.01 48.81 -27.06
C ARG A 231 23.89 49.21 -28.02
N THR A 232 24.10 49.03 -29.32
CA THR A 232 23.17 49.46 -30.37
C THR A 232 22.53 48.29 -31.15
N PHE A 233 22.98 47.07 -30.91
CA PHE A 233 22.62 45.83 -31.62
C PHE A 233 22.82 45.92 -33.14
N ARG A 234 23.86 46.64 -33.58
CA ARG A 234 24.20 46.83 -35.00
C ARG A 234 25.43 46.03 -35.39
N GLU A 235 25.40 45.48 -36.60
CA GLU A 235 26.56 44.89 -37.27
C GLU A 235 27.55 46.01 -37.60
N LEU A 236 28.81 45.82 -37.23
CA LEU A 236 29.95 46.66 -37.60
C LEU A 236 30.62 46.08 -38.86
N SER A 237 31.67 46.73 -39.37
CA SER A 237 32.48 46.19 -40.47
C SER A 237 33.00 44.79 -40.10
N PRO A 238 32.71 43.74 -40.90
CA PRO A 238 33.15 42.39 -40.60
C PRO A 238 34.65 42.22 -40.87
N VAL A 239 35.33 41.40 -40.07
CA VAL A 239 36.77 41.15 -40.18
C VAL A 239 37.02 40.09 -41.26
N PRO A 240 37.91 40.31 -42.25
CA PRO A 240 38.28 39.29 -43.22
C PRO A 240 38.91 38.07 -42.55
N ALA A 241 38.40 36.88 -42.84
CA ALA A 241 38.96 35.60 -42.39
C ALA A 241 39.46 34.82 -43.62
N PRO A 242 40.77 34.87 -43.96
CA PRO A 242 41.30 34.21 -45.15
C PRO A 242 41.25 32.67 -45.09
N VAL A 243 40.94 32.12 -43.91
CA VAL A 243 40.89 30.69 -43.60
C VAL A 243 39.67 30.45 -42.71
N PRO A 244 38.92 29.34 -42.87
CA PRO A 244 37.64 29.15 -42.17
C PRO A 244 37.81 28.97 -40.65
N ILE A 245 37.51 30.02 -39.89
CA ILE A 245 37.59 30.00 -38.43
C ILE A 245 36.44 29.17 -37.84
N THR A 246 36.79 28.18 -37.02
CA THR A 246 35.84 27.28 -36.36
C THR A 246 35.80 27.47 -34.85
N THR A 247 36.85 28.03 -34.26
CA THR A 247 36.96 28.26 -32.80
C THR A 247 37.54 29.64 -32.51
N LEU A 248 37.01 30.29 -31.47
CA LEU A 248 37.41 31.61 -30.98
C LEU A 248 37.77 31.51 -29.49
N HIS A 249 38.97 31.92 -29.10
CA HIS A 249 39.45 31.91 -27.71
C HIS A 249 40.18 33.21 -27.37
N TRP A 250 40.01 33.75 -26.17
CA TRP A 250 40.77 34.92 -25.72
C TRP A 250 42.14 34.52 -25.17
N ILE A 251 43.15 35.39 -25.29
CA ILE A 251 44.46 35.19 -24.65
C ILE A 251 44.54 36.12 -23.42
N ASP A 252 44.64 35.52 -22.24
CA ASP A 252 44.44 36.24 -20.97
C ASP A 252 45.61 37.18 -20.57
N GLN A 253 46.83 36.92 -21.04
CA GLN A 253 48.03 37.56 -20.47
C GLN A 253 48.32 39.00 -20.92
N VAL A 254 48.21 39.33 -22.20
CA VAL A 254 48.91 40.53 -22.76
C VAL A 254 48.04 41.80 -22.78
N SER A 255 46.71 41.64 -22.80
CA SER A 255 45.76 42.78 -22.80
C SER A 255 44.30 42.37 -22.56
N GLY A 256 44.00 41.06 -22.62
CA GLY A 256 42.64 40.52 -22.78
C GLY A 256 41.96 40.91 -24.11
N SER A 257 42.63 41.67 -24.99
CA SER A 257 42.08 42.16 -26.27
C SER A 257 42.46 41.31 -27.47
N THR A 258 43.45 40.43 -27.36
CA THR A 258 43.86 39.54 -28.46
C THR A 258 42.97 38.30 -28.51
N LEU A 259 42.26 38.14 -29.61
CA LEU A 259 41.45 36.97 -29.94
C LEU A 259 42.27 35.99 -30.78
N LEU A 260 42.43 34.77 -30.27
CA LEU A 260 42.94 33.63 -31.02
C LEU A 260 41.80 33.02 -31.84
N ALA A 261 41.86 33.21 -33.15
CA ALA A 261 40.94 32.63 -34.11
C ALA A 261 41.57 31.39 -34.76
N VAL A 262 40.98 30.21 -34.52
CA VAL A 262 41.55 28.92 -34.90
C VAL A 262 40.70 28.26 -35.98
N SER A 263 41.35 27.75 -37.03
CA SER A 263 40.75 26.83 -37.99
C SER A 263 41.19 25.41 -37.71
N GLN A 264 40.28 24.60 -37.18
CA GLN A 264 40.56 23.22 -36.75
C GLN A 264 41.00 22.31 -37.90
N SER A 265 40.42 22.47 -39.10
CA SER A 265 40.64 21.59 -40.25
C SER A 265 41.80 22.00 -41.16
N SER A 266 42.19 23.28 -41.19
CA SER A 266 43.38 23.74 -41.93
C SER A 266 44.61 23.92 -41.05
N ARG A 267 44.49 23.69 -39.72
CA ARG A 267 45.58 23.76 -38.74
C ARG A 267 46.30 25.12 -38.75
N THR A 268 45.52 26.19 -38.87
CA THR A 268 46.02 27.57 -38.89
C THR A 268 45.39 28.41 -37.80
N VAL A 269 46.17 29.30 -37.19
CA VAL A 269 45.73 30.27 -36.18
C VAL A 269 45.91 31.70 -36.69
N GLN A 270 45.05 32.60 -36.24
CA GLN A 270 45.08 34.04 -36.52
C GLN A 270 44.96 34.80 -35.20
N LEU A 271 45.75 35.86 -35.05
CA LEU A 271 45.73 36.74 -33.88
C LEU A 271 45.03 38.05 -34.25
N ILE A 272 43.86 38.30 -33.69
CA ILE A 272 43.01 39.46 -34.01
C ILE A 272 42.91 40.35 -32.76
N ASP A 273 43.44 41.57 -32.81
CA ASP A 273 43.22 42.53 -31.71
C ASP A 273 41.81 43.12 -31.80
N ALA A 274 41.01 42.96 -30.74
CA ALA A 274 39.67 43.51 -30.61
C ALA A 274 39.66 45.05 -30.62
N ASN A 275 40.80 45.71 -30.37
CA ASN A 275 40.94 47.16 -30.45
C ASN A 275 41.24 47.67 -31.88
N ASP A 276 41.86 46.85 -32.76
CA ASP A 276 42.02 47.15 -34.19
C ASP A 276 41.52 46.01 -35.08
N LEU A 277 40.21 46.02 -35.30
CA LEU A 277 39.52 45.11 -36.20
C LEU A 277 39.62 45.53 -37.69
N SER A 278 40.37 46.61 -38.01
CA SER A 278 40.46 47.14 -39.38
C SER A 278 41.62 46.55 -40.18
N THR A 279 42.67 46.11 -39.50
CA THR A 279 43.84 45.46 -40.11
C THR A 279 43.60 43.96 -40.25
N PRO A 280 43.75 43.35 -41.45
CA PRO A 280 43.61 41.91 -41.62
C PRO A 280 44.77 41.17 -40.96
N ALA A 281 44.45 40.28 -40.00
CA ALA A 281 45.44 39.50 -39.28
C ALA A 281 46.16 38.47 -40.18
N PRO A 282 47.49 38.26 -40.02
CA PRO A 282 48.18 37.15 -40.66
C PRO A 282 47.70 35.81 -40.10
N ALA A 283 47.69 34.79 -40.96
CA ALA A 283 47.37 33.41 -40.59
C ALA A 283 48.64 32.56 -40.53
N PHE A 284 48.88 31.93 -39.38
CA PHE A 284 50.05 31.12 -39.10
C PHE A 284 49.68 29.64 -39.18
N PRO A 285 50.36 28.81 -39.99
CA PRO A 285 50.20 27.36 -39.96
C PRO A 285 50.87 26.79 -38.69
N MET A 286 50.25 25.78 -38.08
CA MET A 286 50.83 25.06 -36.94
C MET A 286 51.33 23.68 -37.35
N ASP A 287 52.50 23.29 -36.84
CA ASP A 287 53.10 21.98 -37.09
C ASP A 287 52.52 20.92 -36.14
N CYS A 288 51.26 20.57 -36.34
CA CYS A 288 50.58 19.51 -35.60
C CYS A 288 50.21 18.32 -36.50
N GLY A 289 50.46 17.10 -36.01
CA GLY A 289 50.24 15.86 -36.76
C GLY A 289 48.77 15.58 -37.09
N SER A 290 47.85 16.06 -36.25
CA SER A 290 46.43 15.76 -36.25
C SER A 290 45.57 17.02 -36.05
N ASP A 291 44.30 16.94 -36.43
CA ASP A 291 43.39 18.08 -36.41
C ASP A 291 43.09 18.52 -34.97
N ILE A 292 42.90 19.82 -34.78
CA ILE A 292 42.72 20.43 -33.46
C ILE A 292 41.26 20.25 -33.02
N THR A 293 41.01 19.74 -31.82
CA THR A 293 39.65 19.57 -31.28
C THR A 293 39.30 20.65 -30.26
N VAL A 294 40.25 21.01 -29.39
CA VAL A 294 40.06 21.99 -28.32
C VAL A 294 41.30 22.86 -28.15
N VAL A 295 41.10 24.10 -27.69
CA VAL A 295 42.15 25.04 -27.32
C VAL A 295 41.83 25.62 -25.95
N ALA A 296 42.84 25.77 -25.11
CA ALA A 296 42.76 26.45 -23.83
C ALA A 296 44.02 27.32 -23.61
N THR A 297 43.89 28.38 -22.81
CA THR A 297 45.01 29.26 -22.43
C THR A 297 45.18 29.29 -20.91
N GLY A 298 46.44 29.38 -20.46
CA GLY A 298 46.81 29.49 -19.05
C GLY A 298 47.26 30.90 -18.66
N LEU A 299 47.17 31.22 -17.37
CA LEU A 299 47.65 32.50 -16.81
C LEU A 299 49.18 32.66 -16.88
N SER A 300 49.92 31.56 -17.07
CA SER A 300 51.37 31.50 -17.25
C SER A 300 51.82 31.54 -18.72
N GLY A 301 50.92 31.78 -19.68
CA GLY A 301 51.27 32.03 -21.10
C GLY A 301 51.19 30.80 -22.00
N GLY A 302 51.15 29.63 -21.39
CA GLY A 302 50.91 28.36 -22.07
C GLY A 302 49.58 28.33 -22.81
N ILE A 303 49.61 27.94 -24.09
CA ILE A 303 48.46 27.60 -24.91
C ILE A 303 48.49 26.10 -25.16
N VAL A 304 47.40 25.40 -24.86
CA VAL A 304 47.28 23.95 -25.11
C VAL A 304 46.33 23.71 -26.27
N PHE A 305 46.79 22.94 -27.25
CA PHE A 305 45.98 22.40 -28.34
C PHE A 305 45.77 20.91 -28.09
N GLY A 306 44.51 20.49 -27.95
CA GLY A 306 44.12 19.07 -27.93
C GLY A 306 43.78 18.59 -29.33
N HIS A 307 44.06 17.31 -29.62
CA HIS A 307 43.95 16.74 -30.95
C HIS A 307 42.95 15.57 -31.06
N THR A 308 42.58 15.23 -32.30
CA THR A 308 41.66 14.12 -32.63
C THR A 308 42.18 12.72 -32.30
N ASP A 309 43.49 12.55 -32.19
CA ASP A 309 44.15 11.26 -31.87
C ASP A 309 44.39 11.04 -30.36
N GLY A 310 43.95 11.99 -29.53
CA GLY A 310 44.12 11.95 -28.08
C GLY A 310 45.47 12.47 -27.58
N SER A 311 46.29 13.05 -28.46
CA SER A 311 47.47 13.82 -28.05
C SER A 311 47.13 15.27 -27.72
N ALA A 312 48.01 15.94 -26.98
CA ALA A 312 47.96 17.39 -26.76
C ALA A 312 49.35 18.00 -26.89
N THR A 313 49.42 19.20 -27.48
CA THR A 313 50.64 20.01 -27.57
C THR A 313 50.51 21.27 -26.71
N LEU A 314 51.52 21.53 -25.88
CA LEU A 314 51.68 22.78 -25.14
C LEU A 314 52.61 23.70 -25.91
N TRP A 315 52.20 24.95 -26.10
CA TRP A 315 52.97 26.01 -26.72
C TRP A 315 53.18 27.14 -25.71
N ASN A 316 54.34 27.80 -25.67
CA ASN A 316 54.59 28.94 -24.80
C ASN A 316 55.26 30.10 -25.55
N ASP A 317 55.06 31.32 -25.05
CA ASP A 317 55.78 32.52 -25.47
C ASP A 317 56.98 32.68 -24.54
N ILE A 318 58.19 32.80 -25.11
CA ILE A 318 59.49 33.26 -24.56
C ILE A 318 60.71 32.38 -24.94
N ASP A 319 61.84 33.07 -25.17
CA ASP A 319 63.19 32.55 -25.39
C ASP A 319 63.66 31.58 -24.28
N ASP A 320 64.47 30.57 -24.64
CA ASP A 320 64.81 29.33 -23.90
C ASP A 320 65.34 29.39 -22.43
N ASP A 321 65.43 30.56 -21.75
CA ASP A 321 66.27 30.73 -20.55
C ASP A 321 65.59 31.27 -19.24
N ASP A 322 64.29 31.65 -19.20
CA ASP A 322 63.66 32.21 -17.98
C ASP A 322 62.58 31.30 -17.32
N GLU A 323 62.75 31.01 -16.02
CA GLU A 323 61.92 30.13 -15.18
C GLU A 323 60.49 30.64 -14.91
N GLN A 324 59.58 30.57 -15.89
CA GLN A 324 58.18 31.00 -15.70
C GLN A 324 57.24 29.94 -15.10
N PHE A 325 57.59 28.66 -15.19
CA PHE A 325 56.81 27.56 -14.61
C PHE A 325 57.41 27.17 -13.24
N HIS A 326 56.72 27.50 -12.16
CA HIS A 326 57.08 27.11 -10.81
C HIS A 326 56.64 25.67 -10.52
N THR A 327 57.59 24.73 -10.59
CA THR A 327 57.40 23.30 -10.30
C THR A 327 56.57 23.09 -9.03
N SER A 328 55.31 22.67 -9.20
CA SER A 328 54.38 22.65 -8.07
C SER A 328 54.79 21.60 -7.02
N ALA A 329 54.73 21.99 -5.74
CA ALA A 329 55.24 21.17 -4.62
C ALA A 329 54.47 19.85 -4.35
N TYR A 330 53.51 19.50 -5.20
CA TYR A 330 52.77 18.23 -5.15
C TYR A 330 53.50 17.05 -5.83
N GLY A 331 54.68 17.28 -6.41
CA GLY A 331 55.54 16.26 -7.01
C GLY A 331 56.34 15.38 -6.03
N GLN A 332 56.11 15.45 -4.71
CA GLN A 332 56.55 14.38 -3.83
C GLN A 332 55.65 13.17 -4.05
N GLU A 333 56.24 12.03 -4.43
CA GLU A 333 55.58 10.73 -4.29
C GLU A 333 54.99 10.64 -2.87
N PRO A 334 53.72 10.24 -2.69
CA PRO A 334 53.21 9.97 -1.35
C PRO A 334 54.14 8.94 -0.71
N GLU A 335 54.64 9.19 0.50
CA GLU A 335 55.60 8.29 1.16
C GLU A 335 55.09 6.85 1.01
N PRO A 336 55.91 5.93 0.45
CA PRO A 336 55.46 4.58 0.17
C PRO A 336 54.98 3.99 1.47
N ALA A 337 53.66 3.72 1.54
CA ALA A 337 53.03 3.17 2.73
C ALA A 337 53.81 1.93 3.13
N LEU A 338 54.47 1.99 4.30
CA LEU A 338 55.40 0.99 4.83
C LEU A 338 55.00 -0.40 4.35
N GLU A 339 55.74 -0.94 3.37
CA GLU A 339 55.37 -2.21 2.74
C GLU A 339 55.14 -3.24 3.85
N PRO A 340 53.91 -3.75 4.03
CA PRO A 340 53.64 -4.72 5.07
C PRO A 340 54.47 -5.95 4.72
N GLY A 341 55.51 -6.21 5.51
CA GLY A 341 56.50 -7.24 5.23
C GLY A 341 55.80 -8.53 4.83
N HIS A 342 55.95 -8.93 3.58
CA HIS A 342 55.29 -10.12 3.05
C HIS A 342 55.73 -11.33 3.87
N ASP A 343 54.78 -11.89 4.64
CA ASP A 343 54.52 -13.33 4.73
C ASP A 343 53.36 -13.60 5.71
N CYS A 344 52.12 -13.51 5.22
CA CYS A 344 50.96 -14.30 5.70
C CYS A 344 49.70 -13.97 4.88
N SER A 345 49.38 -14.79 3.88
CA SER A 345 48.04 -14.82 3.29
C SER A 345 47.07 -15.53 4.23
N ILE A 346 46.59 -14.81 5.25
CA ILE A 346 45.64 -15.36 6.23
C ILE A 346 44.32 -15.70 5.54
N THR A 347 44.11 -16.98 5.23
CA THR A 347 42.79 -17.49 4.86
C THR A 347 41.91 -17.53 6.10
N LEU A 348 40.63 -17.18 5.95
CA LEU A 348 39.66 -16.96 7.03
C LEU A 348 39.36 -18.18 7.92
N ASP A 349 39.96 -19.34 7.62
CA ASP A 349 39.73 -20.64 8.26
C ASP A 349 40.81 -21.03 9.31
N PHE A 350 41.85 -20.19 9.54
CA PHE A 350 42.93 -20.52 10.49
C PHE A 350 42.54 -20.30 11.97
N GLU A 351 42.48 -21.38 12.76
CA GLU A 351 42.25 -21.32 14.21
C GLU A 351 43.44 -20.73 15.01
N GLU A 352 44.64 -20.64 14.42
CA GLU A 352 45.87 -20.21 15.11
C GLU A 352 46.10 -18.68 15.10
N GLY A 353 45.30 -17.92 14.33
CA GLY A 353 45.42 -16.46 14.21
C GLY A 353 44.22 -15.71 14.81
N SER A 354 44.37 -15.15 16.02
CA SER A 354 43.36 -14.25 16.57
C SER A 354 43.29 -12.93 15.79
N LEU A 355 42.09 -12.41 15.54
CA LEU A 355 41.88 -11.06 14.99
C LEU A 355 42.57 -9.94 15.81
N SER A 356 42.89 -10.21 17.08
CA SER A 356 43.65 -9.31 17.96
C SER A 356 45.17 -9.32 17.74
N ALA A 357 45.69 -10.10 16.77
CA ALA A 357 47.11 -10.17 16.44
C ALA A 357 47.52 -9.19 15.33
N VAL A 358 46.56 -8.62 14.61
CA VAL A 358 46.78 -7.49 13.70
C VAL A 358 46.78 -6.21 14.55
N GLY A 359 47.82 -5.38 14.37
CA GLY A 359 48.27 -4.40 15.38
C GLY A 359 47.32 -3.27 15.76
N ASP A 360 47.75 -2.51 16.77
CA ASP A 360 46.99 -1.44 17.42
C ASP A 360 46.30 -0.50 16.42
N VAL A 361 45.00 -0.29 16.61
CA VAL A 361 44.28 0.81 15.98
C VAL A 361 44.94 2.11 16.48
N PRO A 362 45.34 3.05 15.60
CA PRO A 362 45.89 4.34 16.03
C PRO A 362 44.96 5.02 17.03
N ASP A 363 45.50 5.81 17.95
CA ASP A 363 44.72 6.52 18.97
C ASP A 363 43.75 7.54 18.31
N CYS A 364 42.57 7.08 17.94
CA CYS A 364 41.56 7.87 17.23
C CYS A 364 40.79 8.74 18.23
N ALA A 365 40.94 10.05 18.10
CA ALA A 365 40.16 11.02 18.87
C ALA A 365 38.66 11.08 18.47
N GLU A 366 38.30 10.50 17.32
CA GLU A 366 36.94 10.50 16.75
C GLU A 366 36.31 9.10 16.77
N ALA A 367 34.98 9.05 16.67
CA ALA A 367 34.22 7.80 16.69
C ALA A 367 34.50 6.94 15.44
N LEU A 368 34.95 5.71 15.65
CA LEU A 368 35.21 4.74 14.59
C LEU A 368 33.91 4.33 13.87
N LEU A 369 34.03 3.91 12.60
CA LEU A 369 32.90 3.38 11.79
C LEU A 369 32.22 2.14 12.41
N SER A 370 32.91 1.45 13.33
CA SER A 370 32.38 0.33 14.12
C SER A 370 31.44 0.76 15.26
N THR A 371 31.16 2.05 15.43
CA THR A 371 30.22 2.55 16.44
C THR A 371 28.77 2.30 16.00
N TRP A 372 28.05 1.43 16.71
CA TRP A 372 26.65 1.08 16.40
C TRP A 372 25.64 1.96 17.15
N ASP A 373 24.61 2.43 16.45
CA ASP A 373 23.47 3.11 17.07
C ASP A 373 22.69 2.18 18.01
N HIS A 374 22.47 2.65 19.25
CA HIS A 374 21.76 1.93 20.30
C HIS A 374 20.28 1.59 19.98
N GLU A 375 19.69 2.22 18.96
CA GLU A 375 18.33 1.95 18.49
C GLU A 375 18.22 0.59 17.77
N ILE A 376 19.22 0.24 16.96
CA ILE A 376 19.19 -0.95 16.09
C ILE A 376 19.22 -2.25 16.92
N THR A 377 19.86 -2.22 18.08
CA THR A 377 20.13 -3.41 18.93
C THR A 377 18.99 -3.77 19.89
N LYS A 378 17.96 -2.93 20.06
CA LYS A 378 16.81 -3.21 20.95
C LYS A 378 15.98 -4.41 20.48
N ASN A 379 15.95 -4.71 19.17
CA ASN A 379 15.20 -5.82 18.59
C ASN A 379 16.06 -7.08 18.46
N LYS A 380 16.19 -7.87 19.54
CA LYS A 380 16.82 -9.20 19.47
C LYS A 380 15.97 -10.20 18.68
N VAL A 381 16.23 -10.31 17.37
CA VAL A 381 15.61 -11.30 16.48
C VAL A 381 16.49 -12.56 16.42
N THR A 382 15.97 -13.70 16.84
CA THR A 382 16.47 -15.02 16.42
C THR A 382 15.68 -15.46 15.20
N LEU A 383 16.31 -15.48 14.03
CA LEU A 383 15.74 -16.02 12.80
C LEU A 383 16.15 -17.49 12.65
N ASP A 384 15.23 -18.41 12.96
CA ASP A 384 15.41 -19.82 12.61
C ASP A 384 15.21 -20.01 11.10
N MET A 385 16.32 -19.90 10.35
CA MET A 385 16.34 -20.17 8.91
C MET A 385 16.31 -21.68 8.63
N TYR A 386 15.12 -22.24 8.47
CA TYR A 386 14.98 -23.61 7.96
C TYR A 386 15.27 -23.69 6.45
N PRO A 387 16.21 -24.53 5.98
CA PRO A 387 16.40 -24.79 4.55
C PRO A 387 15.14 -25.41 3.93
N VAL A 388 14.99 -25.30 2.62
CA VAL A 388 13.82 -25.80 1.87
C VAL A 388 14.10 -27.20 1.34
N ASP A 389 13.33 -28.21 1.75
CA ASP A 389 13.21 -29.43 0.95
C ASP A 389 12.14 -29.20 -0.14
N VAL A 390 12.56 -29.33 -1.40
CA VAL A 390 11.72 -29.11 -2.59
C VAL A 390 10.54 -30.09 -2.65
N ARG A 391 10.61 -31.21 -1.92
CA ARG A 391 9.59 -32.27 -1.90
C ARG A 391 8.33 -31.93 -1.09
N GLU A 392 8.35 -30.90 -0.24
CA GLU A 392 7.22 -30.56 0.65
C GLU A 392 6.24 -29.51 0.11
N ILE A 393 6.43 -29.01 -1.12
CA ILE A 393 5.63 -27.90 -1.67
C ILE A 393 4.30 -28.41 -2.27
N PRO A 394 3.13 -28.14 -1.65
CA PRO A 394 1.85 -28.64 -2.17
C PRO A 394 1.45 -27.88 -3.43
N GLY A 395 1.07 -28.61 -4.49
CA GLY A 395 0.63 -27.99 -5.75
C GLY A 395 1.77 -27.47 -6.64
N LEU A 396 2.99 -27.99 -6.50
CA LEU A 396 4.06 -27.80 -7.47
C LEU A 396 3.67 -28.40 -8.83
N ILE A 397 3.40 -27.55 -9.81
CA ILE A 397 3.11 -27.94 -11.20
C ILE A 397 4.40 -27.79 -12.00
N TRP A 398 4.94 -28.91 -12.46
CA TRP A 398 6.02 -28.93 -13.43
C TRP A 398 5.48 -28.62 -14.81
N LYS A 399 6.04 -27.60 -15.48
CA LYS A 399 5.73 -27.27 -16.87
C LYS A 399 7.02 -26.83 -17.57
N ASP A 400 7.35 -27.53 -18.66
CA ASP A 400 8.49 -27.22 -19.54
C ASP A 400 9.84 -27.10 -18.79
N GLY A 401 10.09 -28.01 -17.83
CA GLY A 401 11.29 -28.02 -16.99
C GLY A 401 11.30 -27.02 -15.83
N LEU A 402 10.33 -26.10 -15.77
CA LEU A 402 10.15 -25.14 -14.69
C LEU A 402 9.13 -25.65 -13.66
N GLY A 403 9.52 -25.69 -12.39
CA GLY A 403 8.60 -25.98 -11.28
C GLY A 403 7.86 -24.72 -10.85
N ILE A 404 6.57 -24.60 -11.16
CA ILE A 404 5.72 -23.49 -10.74
C ILE A 404 4.84 -23.96 -9.58
N ALA A 405 5.07 -23.43 -8.38
CA ALA A 405 4.21 -23.63 -7.22
C ALA A 405 3.58 -22.31 -6.75
N PRO A 406 2.36 -22.33 -6.20
CA PRO A 406 1.89 -21.24 -5.36
C PRO A 406 2.83 -21.11 -4.15
N VAL A 407 3.19 -19.87 -3.78
CA VAL A 407 4.03 -19.61 -2.60
C VAL A 407 3.36 -20.25 -1.37
N PRO A 408 4.03 -21.18 -0.65
CA PRO A 408 3.44 -21.82 0.51
C PRO A 408 2.97 -20.77 1.53
N THR A 409 1.77 -20.95 2.08
CA THR A 409 1.18 -20.01 3.06
C THR A 409 2.09 -19.77 4.26
N LYS A 410 2.83 -20.80 4.70
CA LYS A 410 3.89 -20.74 5.74
C LYS A 410 5.06 -19.78 5.42
N ARG A 411 5.17 -19.28 4.19
CA ARG A 411 6.23 -18.35 3.74
C ARG A 411 5.68 -17.15 2.95
N ALA A 412 4.43 -16.75 3.20
CA ALA A 412 3.84 -15.51 2.67
C ALA A 412 4.43 -14.21 3.31
N PHE A 413 5.58 -14.30 3.98
CA PHE A 413 6.30 -13.16 4.52
C PHE A 413 6.96 -12.36 3.40
N LYS A 414 6.91 -11.02 3.52
CA LYS A 414 7.55 -10.11 2.57
C LYS A 414 9.08 -10.28 2.61
N ARG A 415 9.75 -10.19 1.46
CA ARG A 415 11.22 -10.20 1.36
C ARG A 415 11.81 -9.17 2.32
N ASN A 416 12.76 -9.60 3.16
CA ASN A 416 13.46 -8.79 4.17
C ASN A 416 12.57 -8.16 5.26
N HIS A 417 11.36 -8.68 5.51
CA HIS A 417 10.46 -8.13 6.53
C HIS A 417 10.67 -8.77 7.91
N ILE A 418 11.15 -7.98 8.86
CA ILE A 418 11.25 -8.37 10.27
C ILE A 418 9.84 -8.35 10.89
N ALA A 419 9.34 -9.51 11.32
CA ALA A 419 8.09 -9.58 12.07
C ALA A 419 8.28 -9.01 13.50
N SER A 420 7.27 -8.32 14.03
CA SER A 420 7.33 -7.76 15.39
C SER A 420 7.35 -8.89 16.44
N ILE A 421 8.45 -8.98 17.19
CA ILE A 421 8.71 -10.02 18.21
C ILE A 421 7.66 -10.05 19.34
N ARG A 422 6.81 -9.00 19.46
CA ARG A 422 5.70 -8.96 20.44
C ARG A 422 4.69 -10.10 20.26
N GLN A 423 4.52 -10.61 19.03
CA GLN A 423 3.56 -11.69 18.74
C GLN A 423 3.98 -13.07 19.30
N PHE A 424 5.28 -13.37 19.43
CA PHE A 424 5.75 -14.72 19.82
C PHE A 424 6.13 -14.85 21.31
N THR A 425 6.62 -13.79 21.95
CA THR A 425 7.18 -13.91 23.31
C THR A 425 6.13 -13.85 24.43
N THR A 426 4.96 -13.28 24.17
CA THR A 426 3.85 -13.12 25.12
C THR A 426 3.18 -14.45 25.44
N ALA A 427 2.90 -15.30 24.44
CA ALA A 427 2.28 -16.63 24.64
C ALA A 427 3.09 -17.52 25.60
N HIS A 428 4.42 -17.58 25.46
CA HIS A 428 5.30 -18.36 26.35
C HIS A 428 5.51 -17.71 27.72
N ARG A 429 5.62 -16.37 27.82
CA ARG A 429 5.78 -15.68 29.13
C ARG A 429 4.51 -15.62 29.96
N ALA A 430 3.33 -15.50 29.34
CA ALA A 430 2.04 -15.50 30.03
C ALA A 430 1.79 -16.83 30.76
N ARG A 431 2.21 -17.96 30.17
CA ARG A 431 2.07 -19.30 30.77
C ARG A 431 2.92 -19.48 32.03
N ARG A 432 4.12 -18.86 32.11
CA ARG A 432 4.99 -18.91 33.31
C ARG A 432 4.60 -17.92 34.42
N ARG A 433 4.03 -16.74 34.10
CA ARG A 433 3.70 -15.71 35.10
C ARG A 433 2.48 -16.02 36.00
N ARG A 434 1.78 -17.15 35.81
CA ARG A 434 0.71 -17.59 36.72
C ARG A 434 1.19 -17.99 38.13
N VAL A 435 2.50 -18.17 38.36
CA VAL A 435 3.03 -18.69 39.63
C VAL A 435 3.59 -17.60 40.56
N GLN A 436 4.08 -16.48 40.03
CA GLN A 436 4.64 -15.38 40.84
C GLN A 436 4.46 -14.01 40.17
N ALA A 437 3.70 -13.11 40.79
CA ALA A 437 3.82 -11.65 40.59
C ALA A 437 3.04 -10.86 41.66
N GLY A 438 3.78 -10.19 42.56
CA GLY A 438 3.28 -8.98 43.23
C GLY A 438 3.09 -7.81 42.24
N LEU A 439 2.67 -6.65 42.75
CA LEU A 439 2.35 -5.48 41.91
C LEU A 439 3.58 -4.91 41.16
N PRO A 440 3.45 -4.56 39.87
CA PRO A 440 4.36 -3.60 39.22
C PRO A 440 4.07 -2.17 39.69
N LYS A 441 5.09 -1.32 39.75
CA LYS A 441 4.96 0.12 40.04
C LYS A 441 4.42 0.89 38.82
N LEU A 442 3.74 2.00 39.09
CA LEU A 442 3.28 2.99 38.10
C LEU A 442 4.45 3.79 37.50
N PRO A 443 4.33 4.32 36.26
CA PRO A 443 5.27 5.28 35.69
C PRO A 443 5.21 6.64 36.40
N LEU A 444 6.27 7.44 36.27
CA LEU A 444 6.34 8.81 36.80
C LEU A 444 5.70 9.81 35.81
N PRO A 445 5.22 10.98 36.29
CA PRO A 445 4.59 11.97 35.43
C PRO A 445 5.64 12.73 34.59
N GLY A 446 5.70 12.39 33.30
CA GLY A 446 6.57 13.01 32.30
C GLY A 446 6.36 12.37 30.92
N ASP A 447 6.27 11.04 30.88
CA ASP A 447 6.13 10.23 29.66
C ASP A 447 4.68 10.14 29.13
N MET A 448 4.02 11.27 28.89
CA MET A 448 2.68 11.28 28.27
C MET A 448 2.79 11.44 26.75
N PRO A 449 2.51 10.40 25.94
CA PRO A 449 2.60 10.49 24.49
C PRO A 449 1.47 11.35 23.91
N ASP A 450 1.75 11.94 22.75
CA ASP A 450 0.91 12.92 22.06
C ASP A 450 -0.53 12.42 21.87
N SER A 451 -1.55 13.27 22.05
CA SER A 451 -2.95 12.84 22.17
C SER A 451 -3.51 12.07 20.96
N LYS A 452 -2.92 12.28 19.77
CA LYS A 452 -3.26 11.56 18.52
C LYS A 452 -2.66 10.15 18.41
N SER A 453 -1.74 9.77 19.31
CA SER A 453 -1.09 8.45 19.34
C SER A 453 -1.85 7.44 20.21
N LEU A 454 -2.58 7.92 21.21
CA LEU A 454 -3.44 7.10 22.08
C LEU A 454 -4.74 6.77 21.36
N VAL A 455 -5.19 5.51 21.50
CA VAL A 455 -6.49 5.07 20.99
C VAL A 455 -7.60 5.57 21.92
N GLU A 456 -8.62 6.21 21.35
CA GLU A 456 -9.77 6.71 22.10
C GLU A 456 -10.63 5.56 22.64
N LYS A 457 -11.23 5.73 23.84
CA LYS A 457 -11.92 4.65 24.57
C LYS A 457 -13.04 3.94 23.79
N GLY A 458 -13.71 4.62 22.85
CA GLY A 458 -14.74 4.02 21.99
C GLY A 458 -14.18 3.10 20.90
N TYR A 459 -12.91 3.31 20.51
CA TYR A 459 -12.18 2.53 19.51
C TYR A 459 -11.32 1.43 20.11
N ALA A 460 -10.91 1.55 21.37
CA ALA A 460 -10.17 0.52 22.09
C ALA A 460 -10.92 -0.83 22.03
N ARG A 461 -10.19 -1.95 22.03
CA ARG A 461 -10.79 -3.27 21.84
C ARG A 461 -11.84 -3.58 22.91
N ALA A 462 -13.07 -3.89 22.50
CA ALA A 462 -14.16 -4.24 23.41
C ALA A 462 -13.88 -5.59 24.10
N VAL A 463 -13.63 -5.59 25.42
CA VAL A 463 -13.30 -6.79 26.21
C VAL A 463 -14.38 -7.12 27.23
N VAL A 464 -15.01 -8.29 27.07
CA VAL A 464 -15.89 -8.87 28.09
C VAL A 464 -15.06 -9.31 29.31
N LYS A 465 -15.32 -8.73 30.48
CA LYS A 465 -14.68 -9.10 31.74
C LYS A 465 -15.54 -10.12 32.48
N SER A 466 -15.12 -11.40 32.45
CA SER A 466 -15.84 -12.49 33.12
C SER A 466 -15.82 -12.35 34.65
N GLY A 467 -17.00 -12.41 35.26
CA GLY A 467 -17.20 -12.44 36.71
C GLY A 467 -17.04 -13.84 37.31
N ARG A 468 -17.47 -14.01 38.57
CA ARG A 468 -17.44 -15.33 39.25
C ARG A 468 -18.45 -16.31 38.64
N LEU A 469 -19.50 -15.83 37.98
CA LEU A 469 -20.48 -16.63 37.23
C LEU A 469 -20.21 -16.61 35.72
N GLY A 470 -18.98 -16.23 35.30
CA GLY A 470 -18.56 -16.17 33.91
C GLY A 470 -19.04 -14.90 33.20
N THR A 471 -19.40 -15.01 31.92
CA THR A 471 -19.85 -13.89 31.08
C THR A 471 -21.28 -13.44 31.41
N ASN A 472 -22.06 -14.25 32.13
CA ASN A 472 -23.43 -13.92 32.56
C ASN A 472 -23.51 -12.72 33.53
N ASP A 473 -22.42 -12.39 34.21
CA ASP A 473 -22.31 -11.22 35.11
C ASP A 473 -22.04 -9.91 34.34
N PHE A 474 -21.67 -9.96 33.06
CA PHE A 474 -21.23 -8.79 32.31
C PHE A 474 -22.40 -7.95 31.80
N ASN A 475 -22.41 -6.65 32.12
CA ASN A 475 -23.45 -5.76 31.66
C ASN A 475 -23.15 -5.20 30.26
N PHE A 476 -23.79 -5.78 29.24
CA PHE A 476 -23.71 -5.28 27.86
C PHE A 476 -24.43 -3.94 27.67
N SER A 477 -25.50 -3.64 28.42
CA SER A 477 -26.26 -2.40 28.22
C SER A 477 -25.50 -1.13 28.62
N SER A 478 -24.48 -1.24 29.47
CA SER A 478 -23.59 -0.11 29.80
C SER A 478 -22.52 0.16 28.74
N HIS A 479 -22.47 -0.63 27.66
CA HIS A 479 -21.53 -0.49 26.55
C HIS A 479 -22.23 -0.15 25.21
N ASN A 480 -23.56 -0.23 25.18
CA ASN A 480 -24.37 0.16 24.03
C ASN A 480 -25.16 1.43 24.36
N HIS A 481 -24.74 2.55 23.80
CA HIS A 481 -25.39 3.86 23.96
C HIS A 481 -26.40 4.15 22.84
N THR A 482 -26.90 3.12 22.16
CA THR A 482 -27.77 3.23 20.97
C THR A 482 -28.99 2.31 21.06
N SER A 483 -29.91 2.42 20.09
CA SER A 483 -31.12 1.60 20.00
C SER A 483 -30.93 0.30 19.19
N TYR A 484 -29.74 0.07 18.63
CA TYR A 484 -29.42 -1.02 17.72
C TYR A 484 -28.73 -2.21 18.41
N CYS A 485 -28.71 -3.36 17.74
CA CYS A 485 -28.11 -4.59 18.26
C CYS A 485 -26.61 -4.68 17.94
N GLY A 486 -25.79 -5.00 18.97
CA GLY A 486 -24.38 -5.36 18.80
C GLY A 486 -24.18 -6.84 18.48
N LEU A 487 -22.96 -7.21 18.09
CA LEU A 487 -22.57 -8.61 17.89
C LEU A 487 -21.55 -9.05 18.95
N ASP A 488 -21.62 -10.31 19.38
CA ASP A 488 -20.67 -10.84 20.34
C ASP A 488 -19.26 -10.95 19.70
N ASN A 489 -18.19 -10.97 20.49
CA ASN A 489 -16.81 -11.11 20.01
C ASN A 489 -15.98 -12.18 20.72
N LEU A 490 -16.63 -13.03 21.52
CA LEU A 490 -16.02 -14.14 22.25
C LEU A 490 -15.66 -15.36 21.37
N PHE A 491 -16.06 -15.37 20.09
CA PHE A 491 -15.80 -16.45 19.15
C PHE A 491 -14.66 -16.12 18.16
N PRO A 492 -13.91 -17.14 17.66
CA PRO A 492 -12.94 -16.94 16.60
C PRO A 492 -13.63 -16.45 15.32
N ASN A 493 -13.00 -15.55 14.56
CA ASN A 493 -13.57 -14.80 13.44
C ASN A 493 -14.55 -13.66 13.79
N SER A 494 -14.49 -13.09 14.99
CA SER A 494 -15.25 -11.87 15.35
C SER A 494 -15.00 -10.68 14.42
N TYR A 495 -13.86 -10.63 13.72
CA TYR A 495 -13.57 -9.64 12.68
C TYR A 495 -14.65 -9.58 11.56
N CYS A 496 -15.41 -10.66 11.35
CA CYS A 496 -16.52 -10.69 10.39
C CYS A 496 -17.73 -9.83 10.83
N ASN A 497 -17.82 -9.43 12.10
CA ASN A 497 -18.94 -8.66 12.66
C ASN A 497 -19.19 -7.35 11.90
N SER A 498 -18.12 -6.61 11.57
CA SER A 498 -18.22 -5.36 10.80
C SER A 498 -18.84 -5.57 9.41
N ALA A 499 -18.63 -6.73 8.78
CA ALA A 499 -19.24 -7.07 7.49
C ALA A 499 -20.74 -7.40 7.65
N PHE A 500 -21.13 -8.15 8.69
CA PHE A 500 -22.54 -8.47 8.92
C PHE A 500 -23.36 -7.22 9.28
N GLN A 501 -22.81 -6.34 10.12
CA GLN A 501 -23.41 -5.03 10.41
C GLN A 501 -23.54 -4.18 9.14
N ALA A 502 -22.48 -4.07 8.33
CA ALA A 502 -22.51 -3.32 7.06
C ALA A 502 -23.60 -3.81 6.08
N LEU A 503 -23.86 -5.12 6.01
CA LEU A 503 -24.92 -5.68 5.18
C LEU A 503 -26.33 -5.46 5.78
N PHE A 504 -26.46 -5.44 7.11
CA PHE A 504 -27.74 -5.22 7.80
C PHE A 504 -28.33 -3.82 7.59
N PHE A 505 -27.49 -2.78 7.50
CA PHE A 505 -27.96 -1.40 7.26
C PHE A 505 -28.20 -1.07 5.78
N ILE A 506 -28.05 -2.04 4.87
CA ILE A 506 -28.46 -1.90 3.46
C ILE A 506 -29.87 -2.48 3.35
N VAL A 507 -30.87 -1.63 3.58
CA VAL A 507 -32.30 -2.01 3.76
C VAL A 507 -32.82 -3.06 2.75
N PRO A 508 -32.63 -2.93 1.42
CA PRO A 508 -33.12 -3.94 0.48
C PRO A 508 -32.45 -5.32 0.67
N VAL A 509 -31.17 -5.35 1.03
CA VAL A 509 -30.44 -6.59 1.34
C VAL A 509 -30.95 -7.19 2.63
N ARG A 510 -31.11 -6.41 3.69
CA ARG A 510 -31.68 -6.86 4.97
C ARG A 510 -33.06 -7.49 4.78
N VAL A 511 -33.97 -6.78 4.12
CA VAL A 511 -35.34 -7.26 3.86
C VAL A 511 -35.35 -8.52 2.99
N HIS A 512 -34.49 -8.60 1.97
CA HIS A 512 -34.43 -9.78 1.12
C HIS A 512 -33.90 -11.02 1.85
N MET A 513 -32.86 -10.87 2.68
CA MET A 513 -32.34 -12.00 3.47
C MET A 513 -33.35 -12.45 4.53
N MET A 514 -33.98 -11.52 5.26
CA MET A 514 -34.99 -11.85 6.28
C MET A 514 -36.21 -12.59 5.71
N ASN A 515 -36.53 -12.41 4.42
CA ASN A 515 -37.61 -13.10 3.74
C ASN A 515 -37.16 -14.33 2.93
N HIS A 516 -35.86 -14.61 2.86
CA HIS A 516 -35.35 -15.76 2.12
C HIS A 516 -35.37 -17.02 2.99
N VAL A 517 -36.33 -17.90 2.72
CA VAL A 517 -36.40 -19.26 3.30
C VAL A 517 -36.46 -20.28 2.17
N CYS A 518 -35.56 -21.26 2.17
CA CYS A 518 -35.48 -22.29 1.13
C CYS A 518 -35.07 -23.68 1.65
N ASP A 519 -35.32 -24.72 0.84
CA ASP A 519 -35.07 -26.12 1.16
C ASP A 519 -33.58 -26.52 1.25
N ARG A 520 -32.66 -25.64 0.83
CA ARG A 520 -31.21 -25.90 0.85
C ARG A 520 -30.69 -25.95 2.29
N GLU A 521 -30.05 -27.04 2.68
CA GLU A 521 -29.50 -27.20 4.03
C GLU A 521 -28.34 -26.23 4.31
N ILE A 522 -27.41 -26.10 3.37
CA ILE A 522 -26.32 -25.11 3.40
C ILE A 522 -26.80 -23.93 2.54
N CYS A 523 -27.15 -22.83 3.19
CA CYS A 523 -27.67 -21.63 2.53
C CYS A 523 -27.25 -20.38 3.30
N LEU A 524 -26.40 -19.55 2.70
CA LEU A 524 -25.85 -18.38 3.37
C LEU A 524 -26.92 -17.28 3.50
N MET A 525 -27.77 -17.14 2.48
CA MET A 525 -28.90 -16.20 2.50
C MET A 525 -29.87 -16.44 3.68
N CYS A 526 -30.20 -17.71 3.98
CA CYS A 526 -31.11 -18.05 5.09
C CYS A 526 -30.47 -17.76 6.45
N GLU A 527 -29.23 -18.17 6.69
CA GLU A 527 -28.58 -17.95 8.00
C GLU A 527 -28.35 -16.44 8.26
N LEU A 528 -28.04 -15.66 7.21
CA LEU A 528 -28.01 -14.19 7.30
C LEU A 528 -29.40 -13.62 7.60
N GLY A 529 -30.46 -14.17 7.00
CA GLY A 529 -31.85 -13.80 7.31
C GLY A 529 -32.22 -14.04 8.78
N PHE A 530 -31.82 -15.17 9.34
CA PHE A 530 -32.02 -15.48 10.76
C PHE A 530 -31.23 -14.54 11.67
N LEU A 531 -29.94 -14.30 11.37
CA LEU A 531 -29.09 -13.34 12.08
C LEU A 531 -29.69 -11.93 12.07
N PHE A 532 -30.07 -11.42 10.89
CA PHE A 532 -30.66 -10.09 10.75
C PHE A 532 -32.00 -9.98 11.47
N HIS A 533 -32.82 -11.03 11.50
CA HIS A 533 -34.03 -11.01 12.30
C HIS A 533 -33.73 -10.94 13.81
N MET A 534 -32.74 -11.68 14.31
CA MET A 534 -32.31 -11.56 15.71
C MET A 534 -31.83 -10.14 16.02
N MET A 535 -30.97 -9.56 15.16
CA MET A 535 -30.49 -8.18 15.29
C MET A 535 -31.62 -7.14 15.26
N ALA A 536 -32.70 -7.37 14.51
CA ALA A 536 -33.84 -6.45 14.44
C ALA A 536 -34.71 -6.43 15.71
N ASN A 537 -34.69 -7.50 16.51
CA ASN A 537 -35.59 -7.66 17.67
C ASN A 537 -34.86 -7.63 19.02
N GLN A 538 -33.60 -8.06 19.08
CA GLN A 538 -32.83 -8.16 20.33
C GLN A 538 -32.04 -6.88 20.59
N LYS A 539 -32.46 -6.06 21.56
CA LYS A 539 -31.78 -4.80 21.92
C LYS A 539 -30.86 -4.88 23.14
N GLU A 540 -31.19 -5.73 24.12
CA GLU A 540 -30.54 -5.72 25.45
C GLU A 540 -29.20 -6.48 25.51
N ARG A 541 -28.94 -7.38 24.56
CA ARG A 541 -27.74 -8.24 24.53
C ARG A 541 -27.21 -8.35 23.09
N PRO A 542 -25.91 -8.59 22.90
CA PRO A 542 -25.38 -8.89 21.59
C PRO A 542 -25.91 -10.22 21.04
N VAL A 543 -25.94 -10.33 19.71
CA VAL A 543 -26.33 -11.55 18.98
C VAL A 543 -25.07 -12.28 18.46
N GLU A 544 -25.14 -13.61 18.36
CA GLU A 544 -24.04 -14.41 17.83
C GLU A 544 -24.26 -14.79 16.34
N PRO A 545 -23.33 -14.47 15.42
CA PRO A 545 -23.34 -14.94 14.03
C PRO A 545 -22.86 -16.41 13.90
N ARG A 546 -22.95 -17.22 14.97
CA ARG A 546 -22.38 -18.57 15.07
C ARG A 546 -22.81 -19.51 13.93
N ASN A 547 -24.11 -19.51 13.61
CA ASN A 547 -24.67 -20.36 12.55
C ASN A 547 -24.23 -19.91 11.14
N VAL A 548 -24.12 -18.60 10.91
CA VAL A 548 -23.58 -18.03 9.66
C VAL A 548 -22.12 -18.46 9.46
N LEU A 549 -21.29 -18.31 10.49
CA LEU A 549 -19.88 -18.73 10.45
C LEU A 549 -19.73 -20.24 10.26
N ARG A 550 -20.64 -21.07 10.82
CA ARG A 550 -20.67 -22.52 10.55
C ARG A 550 -20.97 -22.80 9.08
N VAL A 551 -21.98 -22.14 8.49
CA VAL A 551 -22.27 -22.30 7.06
C VAL A 551 -21.11 -21.85 6.18
N VAL A 552 -20.42 -20.75 6.51
CA VAL A 552 -19.19 -20.33 5.78
C VAL A 552 -18.10 -21.40 5.86
N LYS A 553 -17.86 -22.02 7.03
CA LYS A 553 -16.88 -23.14 7.17
C LYS A 553 -17.24 -24.36 6.30
N LEU A 554 -18.52 -24.59 6.03
CA LEU A 554 -18.99 -25.70 5.21
C LEU A 554 -18.91 -25.45 3.69
N ILE A 555 -18.60 -24.22 3.25
CA ILE A 555 -18.46 -23.88 1.82
C ILE A 555 -17.00 -24.14 1.36
N PRO A 556 -16.75 -25.05 0.39
CA PRO A 556 -15.39 -25.36 -0.07
C PRO A 556 -14.64 -24.17 -0.67
N GLU A 557 -15.34 -23.26 -1.35
CA GLU A 557 -14.73 -22.04 -1.88
C GLU A 557 -14.23 -21.10 -0.77
N ALA A 558 -14.90 -21.06 0.39
CA ALA A 558 -14.51 -20.21 1.52
C ALA A 558 -13.28 -20.75 2.26
N THR A 559 -13.18 -22.08 2.40
CA THR A 559 -12.04 -22.74 3.03
C THR A 559 -10.80 -22.70 2.13
N ALA A 560 -10.96 -22.89 0.81
CA ALA A 560 -9.88 -22.72 -0.16
C ALA A 560 -9.28 -21.30 -0.18
N LEU A 561 -10.08 -20.28 0.11
CA LEU A 561 -9.65 -18.87 0.22
C LEU A 561 -9.04 -18.51 1.59
N ASN A 562 -8.97 -19.43 2.55
CA ASN A 562 -8.49 -19.22 3.92
C ASN A 562 -9.11 -17.97 4.58
N LEU A 563 -10.41 -17.77 4.40
CA LEU A 563 -11.09 -16.60 4.96
C LEU A 563 -11.11 -16.65 6.49
N LEU A 564 -11.42 -17.81 7.06
CA LEU A 564 -11.60 -18.00 8.49
C LEU A 564 -10.32 -18.53 9.18
N ASP A 565 -10.15 -18.15 10.46
CA ASP A 565 -9.10 -18.57 11.38
C ASP A 565 -9.03 -20.11 11.42
N THR A 566 -7.90 -20.65 10.97
CA THR A 566 -7.50 -22.04 11.18
C THR A 566 -6.57 -22.13 12.39
N ALA A 567 -6.43 -23.31 12.99
CA ALA A 567 -5.67 -23.49 14.23
C ALA A 567 -4.14 -23.30 14.08
N ASP A 568 -3.62 -23.15 12.85
CA ASP A 568 -2.20 -22.95 12.55
C ASP A 568 -1.87 -21.45 12.37
N PRO A 569 -1.28 -20.75 13.35
CA PRO A 569 -1.00 -19.30 13.31
C PRO A 569 0.16 -18.89 12.38
N SER A 570 0.58 -19.76 11.46
CA SER A 570 1.81 -19.60 10.67
C SER A 570 1.66 -18.77 9.38
N ALA A 571 0.45 -18.29 9.09
CA ALA A 571 0.09 -17.63 7.82
C ALA A 571 -0.83 -16.41 7.99
N ASP A 572 -0.66 -15.64 9.07
CA ASP A 572 -1.50 -14.48 9.37
C ASP A 572 -1.37 -13.38 8.31
N SER A 573 -2.33 -13.36 7.38
CA SER A 573 -2.61 -12.19 6.54
C SER A 573 -3.39 -11.15 7.36
N SER A 574 -3.03 -9.86 7.23
CA SER A 574 -3.59 -8.83 8.10
C SER A 574 -5.12 -8.76 8.06
N ILE A 575 -5.72 -8.45 9.21
CA ILE A 575 -7.18 -8.46 9.40
C ILE A 575 -7.91 -7.59 8.38
N SER A 576 -7.28 -6.47 7.99
CA SER A 576 -7.72 -5.56 6.91
C SER A 576 -7.86 -6.25 5.55
N VAL A 577 -6.89 -7.09 5.14
CA VAL A 577 -6.95 -7.79 3.86
C VAL A 577 -7.98 -8.92 3.92
N ARG A 578 -8.09 -9.60 5.07
CA ARG A 578 -9.04 -10.69 5.29
C ARG A 578 -10.49 -10.21 5.22
N ILE A 579 -10.86 -9.10 5.86
CA ILE A 579 -12.23 -8.56 5.76
C ILE A 579 -12.57 -8.13 4.32
N GLN A 580 -11.62 -7.57 3.58
CA GLN A 580 -11.81 -7.19 2.16
C GLN A 580 -12.00 -8.41 1.24
N HIS A 581 -11.37 -9.56 1.55
CA HIS A 581 -11.61 -10.80 0.81
C HIS A 581 -12.91 -11.50 1.24
N PHE A 582 -13.20 -11.50 2.54
CA PHE A 582 -14.43 -12.06 3.10
C PHE A 582 -15.67 -11.34 2.54
N PHE A 583 -15.68 -10.00 2.53
CA PHE A 583 -16.81 -9.22 2.02
C PHE A 583 -17.05 -9.46 0.52
N ALA A 584 -15.98 -9.45 -0.29
CA ALA A 584 -16.07 -9.78 -1.72
C ALA A 584 -16.63 -11.20 -1.95
N PHE A 585 -16.11 -12.21 -1.23
CA PHE A 585 -16.60 -13.58 -1.30
C PHE A 585 -18.08 -13.69 -0.93
N VAL A 586 -18.51 -13.03 0.15
CA VAL A 586 -19.92 -13.04 0.57
C VAL A 586 -20.82 -12.44 -0.51
N LEU A 587 -20.46 -11.31 -1.12
CA LEU A 587 -21.25 -10.72 -2.22
C LEU A 587 -21.31 -11.63 -3.46
N GLU A 588 -20.17 -12.19 -3.89
CA GLU A 588 -20.11 -13.11 -5.02
C GLU A 588 -20.94 -14.38 -4.77
N TYR A 589 -20.84 -14.96 -3.56
CA TYR A 589 -21.58 -16.16 -3.19
C TYR A 589 -23.08 -15.91 -3.06
N LEU A 590 -23.51 -14.80 -2.44
CA LEU A 590 -24.93 -14.46 -2.34
C LEU A 590 -25.55 -14.15 -3.72
N SER A 591 -24.79 -13.59 -4.66
CA SER A 591 -25.26 -13.46 -6.05
C SER A 591 -25.42 -14.82 -6.72
N LYS A 592 -24.41 -15.71 -6.62
CA LYS A 592 -24.44 -17.08 -7.15
C LYS A 592 -25.58 -17.92 -6.56
N GLU A 593 -25.86 -17.77 -5.27
CA GLU A 593 -26.97 -18.44 -4.59
C GLU A 593 -28.33 -17.87 -5.03
N GLY A 594 -28.45 -16.55 -5.14
CA GLY A 594 -29.64 -15.86 -5.61
C GLY A 594 -30.05 -16.21 -7.04
N GLU A 595 -29.10 -16.29 -7.98
CA GLU A 595 -29.36 -16.67 -9.39
C GLU A 595 -29.90 -18.11 -9.55
N GLN A 596 -29.72 -18.97 -8.55
CA GLN A 596 -30.18 -20.37 -8.59
C GLN A 596 -31.55 -20.60 -7.92
N ASN A 597 -32.25 -19.54 -7.49
CA ASN A 597 -33.58 -19.66 -6.89
C ASN A 597 -34.69 -19.49 -7.97
N PRO A 598 -35.63 -20.44 -8.10
CA PRO A 598 -36.67 -20.37 -9.11
C PRO A 598 -37.65 -19.22 -8.84
N GLY A 599 -37.73 -18.26 -9.75
CA GLY A 599 -38.73 -17.17 -9.73
C GLY A 599 -38.17 -15.75 -9.66
N ALA A 600 -36.87 -15.55 -9.45
CA ALA A 600 -36.25 -14.22 -9.43
C ALA A 600 -35.64 -13.86 -10.82
N PRO A 601 -36.02 -12.72 -11.46
CA PRO A 601 -35.54 -12.37 -12.79
C PRO A 601 -34.08 -11.84 -12.83
N SER A 602 -33.49 -11.49 -11.69
CA SER A 602 -32.05 -11.27 -11.50
C SER A 602 -31.72 -11.33 -10.01
N SER A 603 -30.47 -11.60 -9.63
CA SER A 603 -30.09 -11.60 -8.20
C SER A 603 -30.08 -10.16 -7.65
N LEU A 604 -30.76 -9.94 -6.52
CA LEU A 604 -30.81 -8.61 -5.90
C LEU A 604 -29.41 -8.06 -5.61
N ILE A 605 -28.48 -8.94 -5.21
CA ILE A 605 -27.09 -8.60 -4.91
C ILE A 605 -26.35 -8.02 -6.14
N LYS A 606 -26.67 -8.51 -7.34
CA LYS A 606 -26.14 -7.98 -8.61
C LYS A 606 -26.79 -6.65 -8.98
N PHE A 607 -28.06 -6.43 -8.68
CA PHE A 607 -28.68 -5.10 -8.81
C PHE A 607 -28.10 -4.08 -7.81
N VAL A 608 -27.88 -4.47 -6.56
CA VAL A 608 -27.39 -3.55 -5.52
C VAL A 608 -25.90 -3.25 -5.71
N PHE A 609 -25.04 -4.26 -5.81
CA PHE A 609 -23.57 -4.10 -5.78
C PHE A 609 -22.87 -4.40 -7.11
N GLY A 610 -23.56 -5.01 -8.08
CA GLY A 610 -22.94 -5.46 -9.33
C GLY A 610 -22.64 -4.31 -10.28
N SER A 611 -21.36 -4.14 -10.59
CA SER A 611 -20.88 -3.27 -11.68
C SER A 611 -20.59 -4.12 -12.92
N GLU A 612 -21.04 -3.71 -14.11
CA GLU A 612 -20.73 -4.43 -15.35
C GLU A 612 -19.40 -3.95 -15.92
N VAL A 613 -18.48 -4.87 -16.21
CA VAL A 613 -17.09 -4.59 -16.59
C VAL A 613 -16.73 -5.34 -17.86
N SER A 614 -16.02 -4.69 -18.78
CA SER A 614 -15.35 -5.36 -19.90
C SER A 614 -13.85 -5.38 -19.72
N HIS A 615 -13.23 -6.53 -19.97
CA HIS A 615 -11.80 -6.68 -20.16
C HIS A 615 -11.52 -6.76 -21.66
N ALA A 616 -10.80 -5.77 -22.20
CA ALA A 616 -10.19 -5.84 -23.53
C ALA A 616 -8.76 -6.35 -23.38
N ILE A 617 -8.45 -7.47 -24.03
CA ILE A 617 -7.14 -8.12 -24.01
C ILE A 617 -6.57 -8.02 -25.42
N GLU A 618 -5.59 -7.14 -25.59
CA GLU A 618 -4.89 -6.85 -26.83
C GLU A 618 -3.56 -7.63 -26.86
N CYS A 619 -3.40 -8.53 -27.83
CA CYS A 619 -2.16 -9.27 -28.01
C CYS A 619 -1.10 -8.41 -28.72
N LEU A 620 0.07 -8.25 -28.10
CA LEU A 620 1.18 -7.45 -28.64
C LEU A 620 2.18 -8.28 -29.48
N GLY A 621 1.88 -9.57 -29.73
CA GLY A 621 2.77 -10.51 -30.43
C GLY A 621 2.38 -10.86 -31.87
N THR A 622 1.25 -10.36 -32.36
CA THR A 622 0.71 -10.53 -33.72
C THR A 622 -0.09 -9.26 -34.09
N ASP A 623 -0.79 -9.25 -35.24
CA ASP A 623 -1.67 -8.16 -35.70
C ASP A 623 -2.83 -7.86 -34.74
N SER A 624 -2.52 -7.16 -33.64
CA SER A 624 -3.43 -6.46 -32.71
C SER A 624 -4.75 -7.16 -32.36
N HIS A 625 -4.75 -8.49 -32.23
CA HIS A 625 -5.98 -9.25 -31.94
C HIS A 625 -6.53 -8.87 -30.55
N VAL A 626 -7.69 -8.20 -30.53
CA VAL A 626 -8.39 -7.80 -29.29
C VAL A 626 -9.51 -8.78 -28.94
N SER A 627 -9.34 -9.52 -27.85
CA SER A 627 -10.41 -10.30 -27.22
C SER A 627 -11.15 -9.44 -26.19
N ARG A 628 -12.49 -9.40 -26.24
CA ARG A 628 -13.32 -8.74 -25.21
C ARG A 628 -14.06 -9.79 -24.38
N ARG A 629 -14.04 -9.65 -23.05
CA ARG A 629 -14.80 -10.47 -22.10
C ARG A 629 -15.55 -9.58 -21.12
N SER A 630 -16.83 -9.86 -20.89
CA SER A 630 -17.64 -9.19 -19.88
C SER A 630 -17.64 -9.96 -18.55
N SER A 631 -17.68 -9.24 -17.44
CA SER A 631 -17.76 -9.78 -16.08
C SER A 631 -18.55 -8.83 -15.17
N THR A 632 -19.01 -9.35 -14.03
CA THR A 632 -19.65 -8.57 -12.97
C THR A 632 -18.67 -8.36 -11.81
N LEU A 633 -18.47 -7.12 -11.39
CA LEU A 633 -17.59 -6.75 -10.28
C LEU A 633 -18.41 -6.23 -9.10
N PHE A 634 -18.28 -6.89 -7.94
CA PHE A 634 -18.99 -6.49 -6.70
C PHE A 634 -18.16 -5.57 -5.79
N GLN A 635 -16.84 -5.48 -6.02
CA GLN A 635 -15.92 -4.72 -5.18
C GLN A 635 -14.76 -4.17 -6.02
N ILE A 636 -14.51 -2.86 -5.93
CA ILE A 636 -13.38 -2.19 -6.59
C ILE A 636 -12.20 -2.13 -5.63
N LYS A 637 -11.03 -2.60 -6.05
CA LYS A 637 -9.80 -2.55 -5.26
C LYS A 637 -9.04 -1.27 -5.58
N LEU A 638 -8.76 -0.43 -4.59
CA LEU A 638 -8.07 0.84 -4.79
C LEU A 638 -6.59 0.64 -5.17
N VAL A 639 -6.17 1.31 -6.24
CA VAL A 639 -4.81 1.31 -6.77
C VAL A 639 -4.16 2.66 -6.50
N TYR A 640 -3.05 2.63 -5.77
CA TYR A 640 -2.31 3.81 -5.33
C TYR A 640 -1.04 3.93 -6.18
N PRO A 641 -0.58 5.16 -6.47
CA PRO A 641 0.69 5.36 -7.17
C PRO A 641 1.87 4.77 -6.38
N PRO A 642 2.98 4.44 -7.05
CA PRO A 642 4.16 3.86 -6.40
C PRO A 642 4.87 4.86 -5.46
N SER A 643 4.79 6.15 -5.75
CA SER A 643 5.36 7.26 -4.99
C SER A 643 4.50 8.53 -5.13
N GLY A 644 4.64 9.47 -4.19
CA GLY A 644 3.91 10.75 -4.18
C GLY A 644 2.64 10.77 -3.33
N ARG A 645 1.99 11.94 -3.29
CA ARG A 645 0.62 12.10 -2.75
C ARG A 645 -0.39 11.93 -3.90
N ALA A 646 -1.58 11.45 -3.57
CA ALA A 646 -2.70 11.38 -4.51
C ALA A 646 -4.02 11.67 -3.78
N THR A 647 -4.89 12.46 -4.42
CA THR A 647 -6.27 12.67 -3.95
C THR A 647 -7.05 11.36 -4.05
N PHE A 648 -8.10 11.21 -3.25
CA PHE A 648 -8.98 10.05 -3.33
C PHE A 648 -9.59 9.89 -4.73
N GLU A 649 -9.90 11.02 -5.37
CA GLU A 649 -10.47 11.10 -6.71
C GLU A 649 -9.53 10.52 -7.77
N SER A 650 -8.24 10.89 -7.76
CA SER A 650 -7.27 10.33 -8.71
C SER A 650 -7.01 8.84 -8.47
N VAL A 651 -6.95 8.41 -7.20
CA VAL A 651 -6.90 6.98 -6.83
C VAL A 651 -8.13 6.23 -7.33
N LEU A 652 -9.33 6.81 -7.23
CA LEU A 652 -10.56 6.17 -7.70
C LEU A 652 -10.64 6.11 -9.23
N VAL A 653 -10.26 7.16 -9.97
CA VAL A 653 -10.17 7.13 -11.45
C VAL A 653 -9.30 5.98 -11.92
N GLU A 654 -8.07 5.86 -11.39
CA GLU A 654 -7.10 4.80 -11.73
C GLU A 654 -7.54 3.40 -11.25
N SER A 655 -8.52 3.33 -10.34
CA SER A 655 -9.11 2.07 -9.87
C SER A 655 -10.30 1.61 -10.73
N LEU A 656 -11.02 2.56 -11.32
CA LEU A 656 -12.15 2.33 -12.22
C LEU A 656 -11.67 1.98 -13.64
N TRP A 657 -10.60 2.63 -14.12
CA TRP A 657 -9.99 2.39 -15.43
C TRP A 657 -8.54 1.94 -15.26
N GLN A 658 -8.24 0.70 -15.66
CA GLN A 658 -6.92 0.10 -15.46
C GLN A 658 -6.36 -0.41 -16.78
N SER A 659 -5.13 -0.04 -17.10
CA SER A 659 -4.37 -0.54 -18.26
C SER A 659 -3.02 -1.08 -17.79
N TYR A 660 -2.79 -2.38 -17.92
CA TYR A 660 -1.53 -3.01 -17.54
C TYR A 660 -1.11 -4.08 -18.55
N GLN A 661 0.19 -4.36 -18.61
CA GLN A 661 0.76 -5.42 -19.46
C GLN A 661 1.14 -6.63 -18.62
N MET A 662 0.82 -7.83 -19.12
CA MET A 662 1.29 -9.08 -18.53
C MET A 662 1.41 -10.17 -19.60
N ARG A 663 2.25 -11.19 -19.37
CA ARG A 663 2.31 -12.36 -20.25
C ARG A 663 1.10 -13.26 -20.00
N VAL A 664 0.32 -13.55 -21.04
CA VAL A 664 -0.87 -14.40 -21.00
C VAL A 664 -0.81 -15.37 -22.18
N TRP A 665 -1.37 -16.57 -22.00
CA TRP A 665 -1.58 -17.50 -23.10
C TRP A 665 -2.52 -16.88 -24.14
N CYS A 666 -2.00 -16.62 -25.34
CA CYS A 666 -2.81 -16.21 -26.48
C CYS A 666 -3.21 -17.45 -27.28
N SER A 667 -4.51 -17.70 -27.41
CA SER A 667 -5.03 -18.81 -28.23
C SER A 667 -4.81 -18.63 -29.73
N HIS A 668 -4.51 -17.40 -30.18
CA HIS A 668 -4.19 -17.12 -31.58
C HIS A 668 -2.70 -17.40 -31.88
N CYS A 669 -1.79 -16.98 -30.99
CA CYS A 669 -0.35 -17.23 -31.13
C CYS A 669 0.08 -18.62 -30.62
N ASN A 670 -0.83 -19.34 -29.95
CA ASN A 670 -0.59 -20.62 -29.26
C ASN A 670 0.63 -20.59 -28.30
N ALA A 671 0.87 -19.45 -27.67
CA ALA A 671 2.06 -19.15 -26.87
C ALA A 671 1.76 -18.09 -25.78
N TYR A 672 2.64 -17.98 -24.77
CA TYR A 672 2.59 -16.91 -23.78
C TYR A 672 3.19 -15.61 -24.34
N THR A 673 2.33 -14.73 -24.84
CA THR A 673 2.73 -13.42 -25.39
C THR A 673 2.52 -12.31 -24.37
N PRO A 674 3.25 -11.18 -24.46
CA PRO A 674 2.84 -9.95 -23.77
C PRO A 674 1.46 -9.53 -24.31
N ASN A 675 0.51 -9.32 -23.40
CA ASN A 675 -0.82 -8.80 -23.71
C ASN A 675 -1.04 -7.53 -22.89
N LYS A 676 -1.65 -6.53 -23.50
CA LYS A 676 -2.15 -5.34 -22.82
C LYS A 676 -3.60 -5.61 -22.42
N ILE A 677 -3.89 -5.51 -21.14
CA ILE A 677 -5.23 -5.71 -20.58
C ILE A 677 -5.76 -4.35 -20.14
N VAL A 678 -6.87 -3.94 -20.74
CA VAL A 678 -7.62 -2.75 -20.36
C VAL A 678 -8.94 -3.17 -19.73
N LYS A 679 -9.20 -2.69 -18.52
CA LYS A 679 -10.45 -2.92 -17.78
C LYS A 679 -11.27 -1.64 -17.79
N CYS A 680 -12.50 -1.72 -18.30
CA CYS A 680 -13.44 -0.60 -18.35
C CYS A 680 -14.75 -1.01 -17.68
N ILE A 681 -15.29 -0.17 -16.80
CA ILE A 681 -16.63 -0.33 -16.22
C ILE A 681 -17.64 0.34 -17.16
N HIS A 682 -18.80 -0.28 -17.37
CA HIS A 682 -19.88 0.23 -18.24
C HIS A 682 -21.12 0.67 -17.48
N ARG A 683 -21.36 0.06 -16.31
CA ARG A 683 -22.57 0.27 -15.49
C ARG A 683 -22.19 0.46 -14.03
N LEU A 684 -22.69 1.54 -13.44
CA LEU A 684 -22.47 1.89 -12.03
C LEU A 684 -23.46 1.15 -11.10
N PRO A 685 -23.00 0.60 -9.95
CA PRO A 685 -23.84 -0.13 -8.99
C PRO A 685 -24.66 0.84 -8.12
N ASN A 686 -25.71 0.38 -7.46
CA ASN A 686 -26.47 1.24 -6.54
C ASN A 686 -25.78 1.40 -5.16
N ALA A 687 -24.94 0.45 -4.76
CA ALA A 687 -24.02 0.52 -3.64
C ALA A 687 -22.59 0.20 -4.13
N LEU A 688 -21.72 1.21 -4.09
CA LEU A 688 -20.34 1.14 -4.58
C LEU A 688 -19.41 0.72 -3.44
N VAL A 689 -18.88 -0.50 -3.52
CA VAL A 689 -17.97 -1.07 -2.52
C VAL A 689 -16.51 -0.86 -2.94
N LEU A 690 -15.76 -0.13 -2.12
CA LEU A 690 -14.35 0.20 -2.32
C LEU A 690 -13.50 -0.51 -1.26
N ALA A 691 -12.53 -1.31 -1.71
CA ALA A 691 -11.57 -2.00 -0.87
C ALA A 691 -10.25 -1.22 -0.86
N ALA A 692 -9.86 -0.70 0.31
CA ALA A 692 -8.74 0.20 0.46
C ALA A 692 -7.38 -0.47 0.15
N HIS A 693 -7.23 -1.78 0.36
CA HIS A 693 -6.07 -2.57 -0.05
C HIS A 693 -4.70 -1.93 0.29
N ILE A 694 -4.63 -1.29 1.46
CA ILE A 694 -3.43 -0.65 2.01
C ILE A 694 -2.55 -1.75 2.63
N LYS A 695 -1.43 -2.05 1.98
CA LYS A 695 -0.49 -3.12 2.38
C LYS A 695 0.89 -2.63 2.82
N TYR A 696 1.15 -1.32 2.71
CA TYR A 696 2.48 -0.71 2.84
C TYR A 696 2.42 0.71 3.43
N ALA A 697 3.40 1.05 4.26
CA ALA A 697 3.57 2.42 4.79
C ALA A 697 3.84 3.47 3.69
N SER A 698 4.35 3.07 2.52
CA SER A 698 4.47 3.95 1.36
C SER A 698 3.11 4.45 0.85
N ARG A 699 2.05 3.63 0.90
CA ARG A 699 0.68 4.02 0.52
C ARG A 699 -0.01 4.87 1.58
N LEU A 700 0.38 4.71 2.84
CA LEU A 700 -0.09 5.58 3.93
C LEU A 700 0.35 7.04 3.73
N ARG A 701 1.43 7.31 2.97
CA ARG A 701 1.82 8.69 2.55
C ARG A 701 0.80 9.39 1.65
N CYS A 702 -0.12 8.65 1.03
CA CYS A 702 -1.23 9.25 0.26
C CYS A 702 -2.36 9.76 1.18
N ILE A 703 -2.44 9.26 2.42
CA ILE A 703 -3.53 9.50 3.36
C ILE A 703 -3.09 10.45 4.49
N TYR A 704 -1.87 10.29 5.00
CA TYR A 704 -1.31 11.15 6.05
C TYR A 704 -0.56 12.36 5.50
N PRO A 705 -0.72 13.56 6.10
CA PRO A 705 0.12 14.72 5.80
C PRO A 705 1.58 14.45 6.20
N THR A 706 2.52 14.92 5.36
CA THR A 706 3.93 14.49 5.31
C THR A 706 4.69 14.56 6.63
N ASN A 707 4.33 15.48 7.52
CA ASN A 707 5.06 15.75 8.75
C ASN A 707 4.98 14.59 9.76
N TYR A 708 3.89 13.81 9.78
CA TYR A 708 3.68 12.78 10.81
C TYR A 708 4.50 11.50 10.61
N LEU A 709 4.75 11.08 9.36
CA LEU A 709 5.58 9.89 9.08
C LEU A 709 7.09 10.13 9.29
N ALA A 710 7.52 11.38 9.43
CA ALA A 710 8.89 11.74 9.82
C ALA A 710 9.07 11.79 11.35
N LEU A 711 7.99 11.97 12.10
CA LEU A 711 7.98 12.09 13.57
C LEU A 711 7.91 10.76 14.31
N SER A 712 7.34 9.70 13.71
CA SER A 712 7.19 8.39 14.36
C SER A 712 8.49 7.58 14.54
N TYR A 713 9.65 8.18 14.24
CA TYR A 713 10.97 7.53 14.19
C TYR A 713 12.10 8.43 14.75
N ARG A 714 11.79 9.45 15.56
CA ARG A 714 12.80 10.38 16.12
C ARG A 714 12.55 10.65 17.59
N THR A 715 13.63 10.87 18.34
CA THR A 715 13.59 11.19 19.77
C THR A 715 13.80 12.69 20.03
N GLU A 716 13.63 13.14 21.26
CA GLU A 716 13.77 14.57 21.62
C GLU A 716 15.15 15.16 21.30
N GLN A 717 16.21 14.34 21.28
CA GLN A 717 17.57 14.79 20.93
C GLN A 717 17.69 15.15 19.43
N ASP A 718 17.00 14.45 18.54
CA ASP A 718 16.96 14.77 17.10
C ASP A 718 16.27 16.11 16.82
N LEU A 719 15.27 16.46 17.64
CA LEU A 719 14.52 17.71 17.54
C LEU A 719 15.35 18.94 17.93
N ALA A 720 16.40 18.75 18.74
CA ALA A 720 17.31 19.84 19.15
C ALA A 720 18.32 20.24 18.05
N HIS A 721 18.55 19.40 17.05
CA HIS A 721 19.55 19.63 16.00
C HIS A 721 18.95 19.73 14.59
N TRP A 722 17.69 19.33 14.41
CA TRP A 722 16.99 19.47 13.14
C TRP A 722 16.52 20.92 12.90
N ARG A 723 17.24 21.64 12.04
CA ARG A 723 16.67 22.82 11.37
C ARG A 723 15.74 22.34 10.27
N PRO A 724 14.48 22.84 10.17
CA PRO A 724 13.64 22.53 9.02
C PRO A 724 14.34 22.99 7.73
N PRO A 725 14.23 22.23 6.63
CA PRO A 725 14.71 22.74 5.34
C PRO A 725 14.02 24.08 5.07
N PRO A 726 14.77 25.13 4.66
CA PRO A 726 14.18 26.44 4.40
C PRO A 726 13.05 26.27 3.39
N LYS A 727 11.90 26.90 3.66
CA LYS A 727 10.67 26.72 2.87
C LYS A 727 10.98 26.95 1.39
N SER A 728 11.05 25.88 0.61
CA SER A 728 11.21 26.00 -0.83
C SER A 728 9.92 26.53 -1.40
N ASN A 729 9.97 27.66 -2.12
CA ASN A 729 8.84 28.25 -2.87
C ASN A 729 8.43 27.41 -4.09
N VAL A 730 8.59 26.08 -4.02
CA VAL A 730 7.87 25.14 -4.89
C VAL A 730 6.41 25.27 -4.49
N GLY A 731 5.58 25.69 -5.45
CA GLY A 731 4.19 26.08 -5.23
C GLY A 731 3.49 25.12 -4.27
N SER A 732 3.25 25.60 -3.04
CA SER A 732 2.46 24.86 -2.07
C SER A 732 1.03 24.90 -2.56
N GLU A 733 0.61 23.88 -3.31
CA GLU A 733 -0.82 23.61 -3.46
C GLU A 733 -1.43 23.64 -2.05
N PRO A 734 -2.47 24.45 -1.83
CA PRO A 734 -3.02 24.63 -0.50
C PRO A 734 -3.41 23.26 0.04
N VAL A 735 -2.83 22.89 1.18
CA VAL A 735 -3.22 21.67 1.88
C VAL A 735 -4.66 21.89 2.31
N SER A 736 -5.59 21.39 1.49
CA SER A 736 -7.01 21.44 1.77
C SER A 736 -7.26 20.79 3.13
N ASP A 737 -7.81 21.55 4.07
CA ASP A 737 -8.24 21.05 5.38
C ASP A 737 -9.35 19.98 5.29
N ALA A 738 -9.93 19.78 4.09
CA ALA A 738 -10.91 18.72 3.86
C ALA A 738 -10.29 17.30 4.00
N PRO A 739 -11.03 16.34 4.58
CA PRO A 739 -10.56 14.97 4.80
C PRO A 739 -10.26 14.24 3.47
N TRP A 740 -9.29 13.32 3.51
CA TRP A 740 -8.88 12.55 2.33
C TRP A 740 -10.06 11.78 1.71
N LEU A 741 -10.88 11.11 2.53
CA LEU A 741 -12.11 10.45 2.09
C LEU A 741 -13.26 11.48 1.97
N PRO A 742 -13.85 11.69 0.78
CA PRO A 742 -14.97 12.62 0.61
C PRO A 742 -16.29 12.05 1.16
N SER A 743 -17.17 12.93 1.66
CA SER A 743 -18.52 12.56 2.10
C SER A 743 -19.41 12.12 0.93
N SER A 744 -19.35 12.84 -0.20
CA SER A 744 -20.21 12.59 -1.37
C SER A 744 -19.41 12.78 -2.67
N ILE A 745 -19.68 11.92 -3.65
CA ILE A 745 -18.95 11.87 -4.93
C ILE A 745 -19.90 11.75 -6.12
N LEU A 746 -19.58 12.45 -7.20
CA LEU A 746 -20.16 12.22 -8.52
C LEU A 746 -19.19 11.35 -9.34
N LEU A 747 -19.75 10.29 -9.92
CA LEU A 747 -19.07 9.42 -10.89
C LEU A 747 -19.72 9.58 -12.26
N ASP A 748 -18.91 9.75 -13.31
CA ASP A 748 -19.36 9.67 -14.70
C ASP A 748 -18.41 8.79 -15.52
N ILE A 749 -18.95 7.75 -16.16
CA ILE A 749 -18.22 6.81 -17.00
C ILE A 749 -18.12 7.29 -18.46
N LYS A 750 -19.06 8.11 -18.94
CA LYS A 750 -19.20 8.46 -20.38
C LYS A 750 -18.66 9.85 -20.71
N THR A 751 -17.38 10.06 -20.40
CA THR A 751 -16.66 11.26 -20.83
C THR A 751 -16.27 11.19 -22.32
N SER A 752 -15.94 12.34 -22.93
CA SER A 752 -15.40 12.44 -24.29
C SER A 752 -14.15 11.59 -24.52
N ASP A 753 -13.35 11.41 -23.46
CA ASP A 753 -12.00 10.86 -23.53
C ASP A 753 -11.97 9.36 -23.17
N GLY A 754 -13.14 8.78 -22.86
CA GLY A 754 -13.29 7.37 -22.48
C GLY A 754 -12.72 6.99 -21.10
N LYS A 755 -12.26 7.97 -20.31
CA LYS A 755 -11.83 7.79 -18.92
C LYS A 755 -12.92 8.22 -17.94
N PRO A 756 -13.18 7.49 -16.85
CA PRO A 756 -14.16 7.89 -15.86
C PRO A 756 -13.74 9.18 -15.14
N ALA A 757 -14.69 10.07 -14.89
CA ALA A 757 -14.52 11.27 -14.08
C ALA A 757 -15.03 11.03 -12.64
N VAL A 758 -14.30 11.54 -11.65
CA VAL A 758 -14.66 11.54 -10.23
C VAL A 758 -14.59 12.98 -9.74
N GLN A 759 -15.64 13.46 -9.06
CA GLN A 759 -15.67 14.81 -8.48
C GLN A 759 -16.25 14.75 -7.04
N ARG A 760 -15.74 15.60 -6.14
CA ARG A 760 -16.38 15.85 -4.83
C ARG A 760 -17.58 16.75 -5.03
N VAL A 761 -18.66 16.47 -4.31
CA VAL A 761 -19.93 17.20 -4.46
C VAL A 761 -20.55 17.48 -3.10
N GLY A 762 -21.25 18.60 -2.98
CA GLY A 762 -22.06 18.95 -1.81
C GLY A 762 -23.45 18.30 -1.85
N ASP A 763 -24.30 18.64 -0.88
CA ASP A 763 -25.63 18.04 -0.78
C ASP A 763 -26.64 18.58 -1.79
N ASP A 764 -26.39 19.74 -2.40
CA ASP A 764 -27.30 20.43 -3.32
C ASP A 764 -27.45 19.79 -4.72
N VAL A 765 -26.64 18.77 -5.06
CA VAL A 765 -26.63 18.16 -6.41
C VAL A 765 -27.48 16.89 -6.44
N GLU A 766 -28.51 16.92 -7.27
CA GLU A 766 -29.39 15.77 -7.53
C GLU A 766 -28.71 14.68 -8.39
N ASP A 767 -29.20 13.44 -8.26
CA ASP A 767 -28.68 12.27 -8.98
C ASP A 767 -29.50 11.98 -10.24
N ASP A 768 -28.87 12.14 -11.41
CA ASP A 768 -29.43 11.68 -12.67
C ASP A 768 -29.75 10.18 -12.60
N ILE A 769 -30.94 9.72 -12.96
CA ILE A 769 -31.34 8.29 -12.89
C ILE A 769 -30.56 7.39 -13.89
N SER A 770 -29.61 7.97 -14.65
CA SER A 770 -28.79 7.31 -15.66
C SER A 770 -27.94 6.14 -15.14
N GLU A 771 -27.45 5.29 -16.03
CA GLU A 771 -26.60 4.15 -15.67
C GLU A 771 -25.09 4.44 -15.73
N SER A 772 -24.70 5.53 -16.40
CA SER A 772 -23.30 5.94 -16.60
C SER A 772 -22.85 7.06 -15.67
N ARG A 773 -23.78 7.91 -15.20
CA ARG A 773 -23.53 9.02 -14.28
C ARG A 773 -24.36 8.83 -13.01
N ALA A 774 -23.74 8.97 -11.84
CA ALA A 774 -24.40 8.77 -10.55
C ALA A 774 -23.76 9.58 -9.42
N VAL A 775 -24.58 10.14 -8.52
CA VAL A 775 -24.14 10.75 -7.25
C VAL A 775 -24.29 9.76 -6.10
N TYR A 776 -23.25 9.63 -5.29
CA TYR A 776 -23.20 8.77 -4.11
C TYR A 776 -22.86 9.54 -2.84
N ASP A 777 -23.47 9.14 -1.74
CA ASP A 777 -23.10 9.54 -0.39
C ASP A 777 -22.43 8.39 0.36
N LEU A 778 -21.53 8.73 1.28
CA LEU A 778 -20.89 7.78 2.17
C LEU A 778 -21.92 7.14 3.13
N ALA A 779 -21.93 5.81 3.20
CA ALA A 779 -22.86 5.03 4.02
C ALA A 779 -22.17 4.12 5.04
N VAL A 780 -21.02 3.52 4.70
CA VAL A 780 -20.24 2.66 5.61
C VAL A 780 -18.76 2.92 5.48
N VAL A 781 -18.05 2.97 6.61
CA VAL A 781 -16.59 2.96 6.70
C VAL A 781 -16.15 1.91 7.71
N ILE A 782 -15.56 0.81 7.24
CA ILE A 782 -14.88 -0.17 8.08
C ILE A 782 -13.40 0.21 8.16
N ALA A 783 -12.92 0.40 9.38
CA ALA A 783 -11.53 0.74 9.68
C ALA A 783 -10.85 -0.34 10.54
N GLN A 784 -9.56 -0.55 10.30
CA GLN A 784 -8.67 -1.26 11.21
C GLN A 784 -8.16 -0.30 12.27
N VAL A 785 -8.22 -0.74 13.52
CA VAL A 785 -7.63 -0.08 14.68
C VAL A 785 -6.41 -0.87 15.11
N LEU A 786 -5.28 -0.18 15.30
CA LEU A 786 -4.06 -0.73 15.90
C LEU A 786 -4.00 -0.31 17.37
N ASP A 787 -4.42 -1.21 18.27
CA ASP A 787 -4.51 -0.93 19.70
C ASP A 787 -3.20 -1.32 20.41
N THR A 788 -2.39 -0.31 20.71
CA THR A 788 -1.08 -0.49 21.36
C THR A 788 -1.15 -0.68 22.88
N ALA A 789 -2.36 -0.68 23.47
CA ALA A 789 -2.54 -0.85 24.90
C ALA A 789 -2.21 -2.30 25.34
N PRO A 790 -1.42 -2.49 26.42
CA PRO A 790 -1.15 -3.83 26.93
C PRO A 790 -2.44 -4.48 27.46
N PRO A 791 -2.72 -5.77 27.15
CA PRO A 791 -3.97 -6.40 27.55
C PRO A 791 -4.10 -6.48 29.08
N GLU A 792 -5.20 -5.96 29.61
CA GLU A 792 -5.48 -5.98 31.05
C GLU A 792 -5.55 -7.42 31.60
N LYS A 793 -5.03 -7.61 32.83
CA LYS A 793 -5.06 -8.91 33.51
C LYS A 793 -6.49 -9.41 33.68
N GLY A 794 -6.79 -10.56 33.08
CA GLY A 794 -8.08 -11.26 33.22
C GLY A 794 -8.86 -11.43 31.92
N SER A 795 -8.42 -10.83 30.80
CA SER A 795 -9.04 -11.06 29.49
C SER A 795 -8.87 -12.52 29.03
N VAL A 796 -9.98 -13.12 28.59
CA VAL A 796 -10.04 -14.48 27.99
C VAL A 796 -9.36 -14.50 26.62
N LEU A 797 -9.28 -13.35 25.93
CA LEU A 797 -8.79 -13.20 24.56
C LEU A 797 -7.28 -12.93 24.45
N SER A 798 -6.48 -13.27 25.47
CA SER A 798 -5.06 -12.87 25.64
C SER A 798 -4.04 -13.57 24.72
N GLY A 799 -4.43 -13.90 23.48
CA GLY A 799 -3.57 -14.53 22.47
C GLY A 799 -3.83 -14.08 21.02
N TYR A 800 -4.71 -13.11 20.77
CA TYR A 800 -5.01 -12.60 19.42
C TYR A 800 -4.36 -11.23 19.16
N SER A 801 -4.05 -10.95 17.88
CA SER A 801 -3.28 -9.78 17.41
C SER A 801 -3.76 -8.43 17.99
N GLU A 802 -2.84 -7.46 18.09
CA GLU A 802 -3.02 -6.06 18.57
C GLU A 802 -3.89 -5.20 17.60
N GLU A 803 -4.67 -5.84 16.72
CA GLU A 803 -5.46 -5.23 15.67
C GLU A 803 -6.90 -5.76 15.67
N HIS A 804 -7.88 -4.87 15.56
CA HIS A 804 -9.29 -5.22 15.39
C HIS A 804 -9.97 -4.31 14.37
N LEU A 805 -11.25 -4.56 14.10
CA LEU A 805 -12.04 -3.81 13.14
C LEU A 805 -13.18 -3.07 13.84
N VAL A 806 -13.47 -1.87 13.37
CA VAL A 806 -14.64 -1.07 13.74
C VAL A 806 -15.36 -0.61 12.49
N ALA A 807 -16.68 -0.37 12.58
CA ALA A 807 -17.46 0.15 11.47
C ALA A 807 -18.22 1.42 11.87
N HIS A 808 -18.01 2.52 11.15
CA HIS A 808 -18.94 3.63 11.15
C HIS A 808 -20.01 3.35 10.10
N ILE A 809 -21.29 3.43 10.48
CA ILE A 809 -22.42 3.16 9.60
C ILE A 809 -23.43 4.30 9.74
N ARG A 810 -23.93 4.79 8.60
CA ARG A 810 -25.09 5.67 8.51
C ARG A 810 -26.36 4.82 8.57
N THR A 811 -27.18 5.02 9.58
CA THR A 811 -28.34 4.17 9.89
C THR A 811 -29.57 4.54 9.05
N ASP A 812 -30.64 3.78 9.20
CA ASP A 812 -31.92 4.03 8.52
C ASP A 812 -32.50 5.42 8.88
N ASP A 813 -32.21 5.90 10.09
CA ASP A 813 -32.62 7.19 10.63
C ASP A 813 -31.68 8.36 10.20
N ASN A 814 -30.73 8.09 9.30
CA ASN A 814 -29.62 8.96 8.86
C ASN A 814 -28.63 9.38 9.96
N GLU A 815 -28.64 8.73 11.13
CA GLU A 815 -27.65 8.95 12.19
C GLU A 815 -26.35 8.19 11.89
N TRP A 816 -25.22 8.66 12.44
CA TRP A 816 -23.94 7.95 12.36
C TRP A 816 -23.66 7.19 13.66
N VAL A 817 -23.36 5.90 13.57
CA VAL A 817 -23.05 5.04 14.71
C VAL A 817 -21.73 4.30 14.49
N LEU A 818 -20.89 4.27 15.53
CA LEU A 818 -19.66 3.47 15.62
C LEU A 818 -19.99 2.11 16.24
N PHE A 819 -19.80 1.04 15.46
CA PHE A 819 -19.94 -0.35 15.86
C PHE A 819 -18.55 -0.95 16.15
N ASN A 820 -18.30 -1.28 17.41
CA ASN A 820 -17.11 -1.98 17.91
C ASN A 820 -17.59 -3.27 18.62
N ASP A 821 -17.93 -4.27 17.80
CA ASP A 821 -18.60 -5.52 18.20
C ASP A 821 -19.92 -5.30 18.97
N PHE A 822 -19.88 -5.43 20.30
CA PHE A 822 -21.01 -5.21 21.21
C PHE A 822 -21.04 -3.80 21.80
N ALA A 823 -19.95 -3.03 21.67
CA ALA A 823 -19.85 -1.66 22.13
C ALA A 823 -20.26 -0.71 21.00
N LEU A 824 -21.37 0.00 21.19
CA LEU A 824 -21.99 0.86 20.19
C LEU A 824 -22.07 2.29 20.73
N ASN A 825 -21.54 3.24 19.97
CA ASN A 825 -21.53 4.66 20.33
C ASN A 825 -22.07 5.52 19.20
N PRO A 826 -22.84 6.60 19.48
CA PRO A 826 -23.09 7.65 18.51
C PRO A 826 -21.76 8.21 17.95
N SER A 827 -21.75 8.54 16.67
CA SER A 827 -20.57 9.00 15.93
C SER A 827 -20.97 10.13 14.98
N THR A 828 -20.00 10.73 14.27
CA THR A 828 -20.25 11.81 13.31
C THR A 828 -19.62 11.52 11.95
N LEU A 829 -20.11 12.19 10.91
CA LEU A 829 -19.53 12.10 9.57
C LEU A 829 -18.05 12.52 9.57
N GLN A 830 -17.67 13.61 10.27
CA GLN A 830 -16.29 14.05 10.37
C GLN A 830 -15.39 12.97 10.98
N GLU A 831 -15.87 12.31 12.04
CA GLU A 831 -15.14 11.26 12.73
C GLU A 831 -14.95 10.00 11.85
N ALA A 832 -15.99 9.64 11.08
CA ALA A 832 -15.96 8.51 10.15
C ALA A 832 -14.94 8.68 9.01
N VAL A 833 -14.78 9.91 8.49
CA VAL A 833 -13.82 10.23 7.41
C VAL A 833 -12.42 10.65 7.91
N ASN A 834 -12.25 10.89 9.20
CA ASN A 834 -10.98 11.33 9.77
C ASN A 834 -9.96 10.18 9.90
N PHE A 835 -9.06 10.09 8.91
CA PHE A 835 -7.90 9.20 8.92
C PHE A 835 -6.59 9.91 9.28
N SER A 836 -6.64 10.99 10.07
CA SER A 836 -5.44 11.67 10.57
C SER A 836 -4.72 10.90 11.67
N TYR A 837 -5.39 9.93 12.29
CA TYR A 837 -4.86 9.11 13.38
C TYR A 837 -3.94 7.99 12.84
N ILE A 838 -2.75 7.84 13.44
CA ILE A 838 -1.79 6.80 13.06
C ILE A 838 -2.29 5.37 13.35
N TRP A 839 -3.25 5.22 14.25
CA TRP A 839 -3.84 3.94 14.65
C TRP A 839 -5.11 3.56 13.88
N LYS A 840 -5.69 4.46 13.07
CA LYS A 840 -6.93 4.26 12.31
C LYS A 840 -6.63 4.15 10.81
N HIS A 841 -6.93 3.01 10.19
CA HIS A 841 -6.70 2.80 8.75
C HIS A 841 -7.97 2.35 8.04
N PRO A 842 -8.32 2.88 6.85
CA PRO A 842 -9.48 2.41 6.10
C PRO A 842 -9.24 1.00 5.54
N CYS A 843 -10.27 0.14 5.61
CA CYS A 843 -10.26 -1.22 5.07
C CYS A 843 -11.27 -1.38 3.93
N LEU A 844 -12.52 -1.04 4.21
CA LEU A 844 -13.65 -1.15 3.28
C LEU A 844 -14.53 0.08 3.42
N VAL A 845 -14.95 0.66 2.30
CA VAL A 845 -15.84 1.81 2.25
C VAL A 845 -17.02 1.48 1.33
N ILE A 846 -18.23 1.83 1.75
CA ILE A 846 -19.45 1.66 0.93
C ILE A 846 -20.12 3.03 0.74
N TYR A 847 -20.31 3.38 -0.52
CA TYR A 847 -21.02 4.55 -0.99
C TYR A 847 -22.41 4.14 -1.49
N ARG A 848 -23.47 4.81 -1.04
CA ARG A 848 -24.87 4.58 -1.44
C ARG A 848 -25.28 5.63 -2.46
N ARG A 849 -25.88 5.20 -3.58
CA ARG A 849 -26.40 6.09 -4.61
C ARG A 849 -27.63 6.86 -4.10
N ARG A 850 -27.73 8.16 -4.39
CA ARG A 850 -28.88 8.99 -3.93
C ARG A 850 -30.22 8.51 -4.50
N SER A 851 -30.30 8.12 -5.77
CA SER A 851 -31.52 7.56 -6.37
C SER A 851 -31.82 6.09 -6.02
N PHE A 852 -31.13 5.49 -5.04
CA PHE A 852 -31.27 4.05 -4.76
C PHE A 852 -32.72 3.64 -4.44
N ASP A 853 -33.41 4.35 -3.56
CA ASP A 853 -34.78 4.01 -3.13
C ASP A 853 -35.80 4.15 -4.27
N THR A 854 -35.64 5.17 -5.13
CA THR A 854 -36.50 5.38 -6.30
C THR A 854 -36.28 4.27 -7.34
N ARG A 855 -35.04 3.79 -7.50
CA ARG A 855 -34.70 2.67 -8.38
C ARG A 855 -35.23 1.33 -7.87
N VAL A 856 -35.10 1.04 -6.58
CA VAL A 856 -35.68 -0.17 -5.94
C VAL A 856 -37.20 -0.21 -6.15
N THR A 857 -37.87 0.93 -5.94
CA THR A 857 -39.32 1.07 -6.14
C THR A 857 -39.70 0.86 -7.62
N ARG A 858 -38.93 1.43 -8.56
CA ARG A 858 -39.17 1.33 -10.00
C ARG A 858 -39.04 -0.10 -10.54
N GLU A 859 -38.09 -0.89 -10.05
CA GLU A 859 -37.91 -2.28 -10.49
C GLU A 859 -38.98 -3.25 -9.95
N ARG A 860 -39.97 -2.75 -9.17
CA ARG A 860 -41.02 -3.56 -8.53
C ARG A 860 -40.45 -4.71 -7.68
N ILE A 861 -39.27 -4.49 -7.10
CA ILE A 861 -38.70 -5.38 -6.09
C ILE A 861 -39.57 -5.20 -4.84
N GLN A 862 -40.66 -5.96 -4.76
CA GLN A 862 -41.53 -5.99 -3.60
C GLN A 862 -40.70 -6.46 -2.41
N CYS A 863 -40.37 -5.53 -1.50
CA CYS A 863 -40.08 -5.84 -0.12
C CYS A 863 -41.24 -6.69 0.41
N PRO A 864 -41.06 -7.98 0.71
CA PRO A 864 -42.17 -8.81 1.15
C PRO A 864 -42.70 -8.26 2.48
N THR A 865 -44.03 -8.18 2.56
CA THR A 865 -44.76 -7.75 3.76
C THR A 865 -44.41 -8.64 4.95
N GLN A 866 -44.50 -8.07 6.16
CA GLN A 866 -44.08 -8.71 7.42
C GLN A 866 -44.81 -10.04 7.75
N ASP A 867 -45.88 -10.36 7.03
CA ASP A 867 -46.72 -11.56 7.20
C ASP A 867 -46.23 -12.79 6.40
N PHE A 868 -44.97 -13.19 6.54
CA PHE A 868 -44.49 -14.48 6.02
C PHE A 868 -44.92 -15.64 6.94
N ASP A 869 -46.19 -16.05 6.88
CA ASP A 869 -46.67 -17.23 7.59
C ASP A 869 -46.11 -18.52 6.94
N ILE A 870 -45.05 -19.05 7.56
CA ILE A 870 -44.33 -20.27 7.19
C ILE A 870 -45.25 -21.50 7.00
N TRP A 871 -46.50 -21.46 7.51
CA TRP A 871 -47.46 -22.57 7.42
C TRP A 871 -48.43 -22.49 6.26
N SER A 872 -48.66 -21.31 5.66
CA SER A 872 -49.55 -21.15 4.51
C SER A 872 -48.84 -21.36 3.16
N ASN A 873 -47.50 -21.44 3.15
CA ASN A 873 -46.73 -21.76 1.95
C ASN A 873 -46.10 -23.18 2.07
N PRO A 874 -46.62 -24.21 1.37
CA PRO A 874 -46.26 -25.61 1.62
C PRO A 874 -44.94 -26.03 0.94
N SER A 875 -43.83 -25.42 1.34
CA SER A 875 -42.46 -25.88 1.09
C SER A 875 -41.57 -25.38 2.23
N PRO A 876 -41.13 -26.29 3.10
CA PRO A 876 -39.96 -27.08 2.72
C PRO A 876 -40.26 -28.57 2.62
N ARG A 877 -39.91 -29.17 1.48
CA ARG A 877 -39.99 -30.62 1.27
C ARG A 877 -39.19 -31.31 2.37
N VAL A 878 -39.83 -32.21 3.12
CA VAL A 878 -39.13 -33.10 4.06
C VAL A 878 -38.00 -33.78 3.29
N PRO A 879 -36.72 -33.68 3.73
CA PRO A 879 -35.59 -34.30 3.05
C PRO A 879 -35.84 -35.78 2.77
N SER A 880 -35.28 -36.31 1.68
CA SER A 880 -35.54 -37.69 1.26
C SER A 880 -35.14 -38.74 2.30
N PHE A 881 -34.13 -38.46 3.15
CA PHE A 881 -33.76 -39.27 4.31
C PHE A 881 -34.79 -39.19 5.45
N ALA A 882 -35.26 -37.97 5.78
CA ALA A 882 -36.24 -37.73 6.83
C ALA A 882 -37.64 -38.32 6.53
N ARG A 883 -37.90 -38.74 5.28
CA ARG A 883 -39.10 -39.52 4.91
C ARG A 883 -38.94 -41.04 5.12
N ARG A 884 -37.73 -41.52 5.42
CA ARG A 884 -37.40 -42.94 5.58
C ARG A 884 -37.27 -43.36 7.05
N THR A 885 -37.13 -42.39 7.95
CA THR A 885 -37.12 -42.58 9.40
C THR A 885 -38.55 -42.62 9.95
N PRO A 886 -38.84 -43.46 10.97
CA PRO A 886 -40.15 -43.48 11.61
C PRO A 886 -40.44 -42.14 12.31
N LEU A 887 -41.73 -41.81 12.44
CA LEU A 887 -42.19 -40.71 13.28
C LEU A 887 -42.43 -41.23 14.69
N THR A 888 -41.84 -40.54 15.67
CA THR A 888 -41.95 -40.82 17.11
C THR A 888 -42.96 -39.92 17.82
N PHE A 889 -43.70 -39.10 17.06
CA PHE A 889 -44.53 -38.01 17.57
C PHE A 889 -45.76 -37.77 16.67
N THR A 890 -46.82 -37.20 17.24
CA THR A 890 -48.07 -36.91 16.51
C THR A 890 -48.04 -35.49 15.94
N ARG A 891 -48.16 -35.35 14.62
CA ARG A 891 -48.17 -34.02 13.96
C ARG A 891 -49.48 -33.29 14.21
N LEU A 892 -49.39 -31.98 14.43
CA LEU A 892 -50.52 -31.05 14.50
C LEU A 892 -51.43 -31.20 13.27
N GLY A 893 -52.74 -31.32 13.52
CA GLY A 893 -53.75 -31.32 12.48
C GLY A 893 -53.96 -29.94 11.85
N PRO A 894 -54.54 -29.85 10.64
CA PRO A 894 -54.76 -28.57 9.95
C PRO A 894 -55.67 -27.57 10.70
N ASN A 895 -56.43 -28.07 11.67
CA ASN A 895 -57.32 -27.28 12.54
C ASN A 895 -56.64 -26.86 13.87
N GLU A 896 -55.50 -27.46 14.23
CA GLU A 896 -54.78 -27.21 15.48
C GLU A 896 -53.78 -26.06 15.31
N ARG A 897 -54.31 -24.84 15.22
CA ARG A 897 -53.49 -23.64 15.01
C ARG A 897 -52.97 -23.10 16.34
N LEU A 898 -51.67 -23.28 16.58
CA LEU A 898 -50.93 -22.58 17.63
C LEU A 898 -50.95 -21.06 17.34
N GLY A 899 -51.27 -20.27 18.36
CA GLY A 899 -51.39 -18.81 18.25
C GLY A 899 -50.84 -18.07 19.48
N LYS A 900 -51.04 -16.76 19.51
CA LYS A 900 -50.48 -15.89 20.56
C LYS A 900 -50.97 -16.32 21.94
N GLY A 901 -50.03 -16.59 22.85
CA GLY A 901 -50.30 -17.04 24.22
C GLY A 901 -50.56 -18.53 24.37
N THR A 902 -50.53 -19.34 23.31
CA THR A 902 -50.57 -20.80 23.45
C THR A 902 -49.35 -21.27 24.24
N LEU A 903 -49.57 -22.13 25.23
CA LEU A 903 -48.51 -22.69 26.07
C LEU A 903 -47.93 -23.95 25.40
N VAL A 904 -46.64 -23.95 25.11
CA VAL A 904 -45.88 -25.10 24.60
C VAL A 904 -44.76 -25.41 25.58
N ALA A 905 -44.67 -26.67 26.02
CA ALA A 905 -43.51 -27.14 26.74
C ALA A 905 -42.38 -27.45 25.75
N ILE A 906 -41.17 -27.04 26.08
CA ILE A 906 -39.97 -27.36 25.32
C ILE A 906 -38.85 -27.75 26.28
N ASP A 907 -38.09 -28.74 25.86
CA ASP A 907 -36.81 -29.12 26.40
C ASP A 907 -35.93 -29.48 25.19
N CYS A 908 -34.61 -29.32 25.30
CA CYS A 908 -33.70 -29.47 24.16
C CYS A 908 -32.37 -30.04 24.65
N GLU A 909 -32.06 -31.24 24.17
CA GLU A 909 -30.82 -31.91 24.55
C GLU A 909 -29.67 -31.66 23.58
N PHE A 910 -28.47 -31.55 24.16
CA PHE A 910 -27.28 -31.14 23.44
C PHE A 910 -26.14 -32.14 23.64
N VAL A 911 -25.45 -32.44 22.54
CA VAL A 911 -24.25 -33.27 22.54
C VAL A 911 -23.00 -32.38 22.58
N SER A 912 -22.05 -32.73 23.43
CA SER A 912 -20.70 -32.16 23.41
C SER A 912 -19.89 -32.81 22.27
N VAL A 913 -18.60 -32.50 22.19
CA VAL A 913 -17.68 -33.05 21.21
C VAL A 913 -16.47 -33.67 21.95
N GLU A 914 -16.73 -34.66 22.86
CA GLU A 914 -15.92 -35.76 23.52
C GLU A 914 -16.65 -36.82 24.50
N LYS A 915 -16.97 -38.05 24.01
CA LYS A 915 -17.64 -39.41 24.33
C LYS A 915 -18.68 -39.91 25.44
N GLU A 916 -19.74 -40.64 24.94
CA GLU A 916 -20.41 -41.97 25.35
C GLU A 916 -21.67 -42.15 26.31
N GLU A 917 -22.35 -43.34 26.30
CA GLU A 917 -23.85 -43.68 26.27
C GLU A 917 -24.61 -44.28 27.54
N VAL A 918 -25.97 -44.34 27.69
CA VAL A 918 -27.02 -45.43 27.38
C VAL A 918 -28.55 -45.01 27.63
N GLU A 919 -29.61 -45.73 27.12
CA GLU A 919 -31.03 -45.36 26.63
C GLU A 919 -32.35 -45.77 27.41
N ILE A 920 -33.51 -45.04 27.27
CA ILE A 920 -35.00 -45.45 27.13
C ILE A 920 -36.08 -44.35 27.53
N GLN A 921 -37.36 -44.46 27.07
CA GLN A 921 -38.46 -43.44 26.90
C GLN A 921 -39.67 -43.41 27.90
N ASP A 922 -40.49 -42.31 27.94
CA ASP A 922 -42.00 -42.38 27.73
C ASP A 922 -42.78 -41.02 27.60
N GLY A 923 -43.58 -40.82 26.53
CA GLY A 923 -44.58 -39.72 26.39
C GLY A 923 -45.05 -39.38 24.94
N GLU A 924 -46.12 -38.60 24.77
CA GLU A 924 -46.62 -38.14 23.44
C GLU A 924 -46.28 -36.66 23.12
N PRO A 925 -45.20 -36.38 22.36
CA PRO A 925 -44.88 -35.04 21.84
C PRO A 925 -45.53 -34.76 20.46
N PHE A 926 -45.48 -33.49 20.02
CA PHE A 926 -45.82 -33.08 18.65
C PHE A 926 -44.61 -32.64 17.79
N ILE A 927 -43.42 -32.54 18.41
CA ILE A 927 -42.12 -32.40 17.79
C ILE A 927 -41.16 -33.30 18.59
N ASP A 928 -40.53 -34.27 17.94
CA ASP A 928 -39.37 -35.03 18.45
C ASP A 928 -38.38 -35.15 17.29
N TYR A 929 -37.30 -34.35 17.34
CA TYR A 929 -36.42 -34.04 16.21
C TYR A 929 -34.95 -34.27 16.55
N TYR A 930 -34.35 -35.30 15.96
CA TYR A 930 -32.92 -35.58 16.09
C TYR A 930 -32.15 -34.89 14.95
N ILE A 931 -31.14 -34.09 15.30
CA ILE A 931 -30.38 -33.28 14.32
C ILE A 931 -29.26 -34.12 13.68
N GLN A 932 -29.29 -34.25 12.35
CA GLN A 932 -28.17 -34.84 11.61
C GLN A 932 -26.97 -33.90 11.61
N SER A 933 -25.88 -34.29 12.30
CA SER A 933 -24.59 -33.61 12.20
C SER A 933 -23.79 -34.09 10.97
N ARG A 934 -23.08 -33.16 10.32
CA ARG A 934 -22.02 -33.46 9.33
C ARG A 934 -20.62 -33.33 9.91
N GLU A 935 -20.50 -32.73 11.09
CA GLU A 935 -19.27 -32.59 11.86
C GLU A 935 -19.12 -33.84 12.74
N THR A 936 -17.88 -34.28 12.98
CA THR A 936 -17.60 -35.41 13.86
C THR A 936 -18.00 -35.06 15.28
N ILE A 937 -19.16 -35.56 15.72
CA ILE A 937 -19.53 -35.60 17.13
C ILE A 937 -18.47 -36.42 17.83
N VAL A 938 -17.93 -35.91 18.94
CA VAL A 938 -17.07 -36.72 19.79
C VAL A 938 -17.80 -37.10 21.09
N ASP A 939 -18.71 -36.31 21.71
CA ASP A 939 -19.51 -36.65 22.94
C ASP A 939 -20.96 -36.89 22.60
N TYR A 940 -21.64 -37.62 23.47
CA TYR A 940 -23.08 -37.67 23.49
C TYR A 940 -23.66 -37.11 24.81
N LEU A 941 -22.86 -36.75 25.83
CA LEU A 941 -23.32 -36.21 27.14
C LEU A 941 -24.43 -37.06 27.75
N THR A 942 -24.34 -38.38 27.66
CA THR A 942 -25.57 -39.16 27.51
C THR A 942 -26.35 -39.41 28.79
N GLU A 943 -25.71 -39.26 29.96
CA GLU A 943 -26.42 -39.11 31.24
C GLU A 943 -27.39 -37.91 31.22
N PHE A 944 -27.02 -36.85 30.49
CA PHE A 944 -27.77 -35.61 30.34
C PHE A 944 -28.57 -35.50 29.05
N SER A 945 -28.22 -36.16 27.93
CA SER A 945 -28.83 -35.88 26.60
C SER A 945 -29.73 -36.97 26.00
N GLY A 946 -29.61 -38.23 26.43
CA GLY A 946 -30.41 -39.33 25.89
C GLY A 946 -30.13 -39.75 24.42
N THR A 947 -28.93 -39.55 23.87
CA THR A 947 -28.60 -39.82 22.43
C THR A 947 -27.53 -40.91 22.18
N TYR A 948 -27.73 -41.77 21.14
CA TYR A 948 -26.93 -43.01 20.92
C TYR A 948 -26.39 -43.18 19.49
N GLN A 949 -25.22 -43.83 19.36
CA GLN A 949 -24.66 -44.30 18.10
C GLN A 949 -24.86 -45.82 17.92
N ARG A 950 -25.75 -46.21 17.02
CA ARG A 950 -25.97 -47.62 16.67
C ARG A 950 -24.74 -48.22 15.95
N SER A 951 -24.00 -49.09 16.62
CA SER A 951 -22.83 -49.76 16.06
C SER A 951 -23.20 -50.76 14.95
N GLY A 952 -22.57 -50.64 13.77
CA GLY A 952 -22.93 -51.47 12.61
C GLY A 952 -22.22 -51.14 11.30
N ARG A 953 -20.91 -51.45 11.22
CA ARG A 953 -20.05 -51.36 10.00
C ARG A 953 -19.90 -49.98 9.35
N VAL A 954 -18.84 -49.26 9.72
CA VAL A 954 -18.13 -48.36 8.80
C VAL A 954 -16.66 -48.75 8.75
N VAL A 955 -16.10 -48.78 7.54
CA VAL A 955 -14.76 -49.26 7.23
C VAL A 955 -13.73 -48.20 7.61
N TRP A 956 -12.83 -48.54 8.54
CA TRP A 956 -11.58 -47.81 8.71
C TRP A 956 -10.58 -48.24 7.63
N SER A 957 -10.61 -47.61 6.46
CA SER A 957 -9.50 -47.67 5.49
C SER A 957 -9.61 -46.60 4.40
N LEU A 958 -8.56 -45.76 4.32
CA LEU A 958 -8.02 -45.08 3.14
C LEU A 958 -8.89 -44.06 2.33
N THR A 959 -8.36 -42.82 2.31
CA THR A 959 -8.27 -41.89 1.16
C THR A 959 -9.45 -41.70 0.19
N ASN A 960 -9.94 -40.45 0.13
CA ASN A 960 -10.48 -39.80 -1.07
C ASN A 960 -11.64 -40.43 -1.85
N LEU A 961 -12.36 -41.43 -1.33
CA LEU A 961 -13.63 -41.86 -1.92
C LEU A 961 -14.85 -41.53 -1.04
N TRP A 962 -15.75 -40.75 -1.64
CA TRP A 962 -17.10 -40.46 -1.18
C TRP A 962 -17.90 -41.76 -1.02
N ILE A 963 -18.18 -42.19 0.21
CA ILE A 963 -19.22 -43.17 0.48
C ILE A 963 -20.57 -42.46 0.23
N PRO A 964 -21.41 -42.90 -0.71
CA PRO A 964 -22.68 -42.23 -0.99
C PRO A 964 -23.60 -42.28 0.24
N SER A 965 -24.19 -41.14 0.61
CA SER A 965 -25.06 -40.98 1.80
C SER A 965 -26.22 -41.99 1.89
N ARG A 966 -26.59 -42.62 0.76
CA ARG A 966 -27.65 -43.63 0.62
C ARG A 966 -27.57 -44.82 1.59
N VAL A 967 -26.43 -45.10 2.22
CA VAL A 967 -26.23 -46.29 3.07
C VAL A 967 -26.48 -46.02 4.57
N MET A 968 -26.30 -44.79 5.05
CA MET A 968 -26.57 -44.44 6.46
C MET A 968 -28.03 -44.05 6.72
N ASP A 969 -28.72 -43.46 5.74
CA ASP A 969 -30.05 -42.84 5.86
C ASP A 969 -31.20 -43.79 6.28
N SER A 970 -30.96 -45.09 6.44
CA SER A 970 -31.99 -46.12 6.60
C SER A 970 -31.92 -46.93 7.91
N VAL A 971 -31.15 -46.47 8.92
CA VAL A 971 -30.85 -47.27 10.14
C VAL A 971 -31.34 -46.64 11.46
N SER A 972 -31.70 -45.35 11.46
CA SER A 972 -32.20 -44.64 12.66
C SER A 972 -33.61 -45.08 13.07
N ALA A 973 -33.80 -45.35 14.36
CA ALA A 973 -35.11 -45.59 14.99
C ALA A 973 -35.86 -44.30 15.37
N LYS A 974 -35.24 -43.13 15.21
CA LYS A 974 -35.77 -41.80 15.56
C LYS A 974 -35.87 -40.89 14.33
N HIS A 975 -36.75 -39.89 14.38
CA HIS A 975 -36.97 -38.96 13.26
C HIS A 975 -35.80 -37.98 13.09
N LEU A 976 -34.98 -38.20 12.05
CA LEU A 976 -33.86 -37.32 11.69
C LEU A 976 -34.32 -36.09 10.89
N THR A 977 -33.74 -34.92 11.20
CA THR A 977 -33.95 -33.64 10.52
C THR A 977 -32.65 -32.80 10.47
N THR A 978 -32.69 -31.64 9.82
CA THR A 978 -31.54 -30.70 9.77
C THR A 978 -31.71 -29.56 10.77
N LEU A 979 -30.59 -29.00 11.28
CA LEU A 979 -30.61 -27.88 12.23
C LEU A 979 -31.44 -26.71 11.70
N LYS A 980 -31.22 -26.33 10.44
CA LYS A 980 -31.97 -25.27 9.74
C LYS A 980 -33.48 -25.50 9.77
N ARG A 981 -33.94 -26.74 9.55
CA ARG A 981 -35.37 -27.06 9.56
C ARG A 981 -35.96 -26.94 10.96
N THR A 982 -35.27 -27.43 11.99
CA THR A 982 -35.68 -27.27 13.39
C THR A 982 -35.72 -25.80 13.78
N TYR A 983 -34.71 -25.02 13.38
CA TYR A 983 -34.67 -23.57 13.59
C TYR A 983 -35.88 -22.86 12.99
N ILE A 984 -36.22 -23.13 11.72
CA ILE A 984 -37.41 -22.54 11.06
C ILE A 984 -38.71 -22.89 11.81
N VAL A 985 -38.86 -24.12 12.28
CA VAL A 985 -40.06 -24.55 13.03
C VAL A 985 -40.14 -23.84 14.37
N LEU A 986 -39.10 -23.92 15.21
CA LEU A 986 -39.03 -23.22 16.49
C LEU A 986 -39.27 -21.72 16.32
N ARG A 987 -38.67 -21.14 15.28
CA ARG A 987 -38.79 -19.71 15.03
C ARG A 987 -40.19 -19.29 14.61
N SER A 988 -40.88 -20.10 13.80
CA SER A 988 -42.29 -19.87 13.47
C SER A 988 -43.19 -19.87 14.71
N LEU A 989 -42.86 -20.66 15.75
CA LEU A 989 -43.59 -20.65 17.03
C LEU A 989 -43.32 -19.34 17.79
N VAL A 990 -42.08 -18.86 17.83
CA VAL A 990 -41.73 -17.55 18.41
C VAL A 990 -42.52 -16.43 17.71
N ASP A 991 -42.49 -16.38 16.38
CA ASP A 991 -43.15 -15.34 15.58
C ASP A 991 -44.69 -15.37 15.74
N LYS A 992 -45.27 -16.54 15.98
CA LYS A 992 -46.71 -16.70 16.29
C LYS A 992 -47.10 -16.27 17.71
N GLY A 993 -46.14 -15.85 18.55
CA GLY A 993 -46.39 -15.42 19.91
C GLY A 993 -46.66 -16.58 20.89
N VAL A 994 -46.18 -17.78 20.58
CA VAL A 994 -46.27 -18.95 21.48
C VAL A 994 -45.43 -18.72 22.74
N CYS A 995 -45.91 -19.18 23.89
CA CYS A 995 -45.20 -19.11 25.17
C CYS A 995 -44.51 -20.45 25.46
N PHE A 996 -43.21 -20.43 25.66
CA PHE A 996 -42.37 -21.59 25.94
C PHE A 996 -42.21 -21.81 27.44
N ILE A 997 -42.55 -23.01 27.92
CA ILE A 997 -42.36 -23.48 29.30
C ILE A 997 -41.25 -24.53 29.31
N GLY A 998 -40.36 -24.47 30.30
CA GLY A 998 -39.24 -25.41 30.42
C GLY A 998 -38.45 -25.16 31.71
N HIS A 999 -37.22 -25.66 31.77
CA HIS A 999 -36.37 -25.58 32.96
C HIS A 999 -34.92 -25.27 32.60
N GLY A 1000 -34.52 -24.00 32.70
CA GLY A 1000 -33.19 -23.53 32.28
C GLY A 1000 -33.12 -23.02 30.83
N LEU A 1001 -34.28 -22.76 30.21
CA LEU A 1001 -34.50 -22.35 28.81
C LEU A 1001 -33.55 -21.26 28.29
N LYS A 1002 -33.09 -20.38 29.19
CA LYS A 1002 -32.08 -19.36 28.85
C LYS A 1002 -30.82 -19.96 28.21
N LYS A 1003 -30.35 -21.12 28.68
CA LYS A 1003 -29.18 -21.82 28.14
C LYS A 1003 -29.51 -22.51 26.81
N ASP A 1004 -30.70 -23.07 26.70
CA ASP A 1004 -31.10 -23.86 25.54
C ASP A 1004 -31.27 -22.97 24.31
N PHE A 1005 -31.97 -21.84 24.46
CA PHE A 1005 -32.09 -20.83 23.41
C PHE A 1005 -30.75 -20.20 23.02
N GLN A 1006 -29.80 -20.08 23.97
CA GLN A 1006 -28.42 -19.67 23.67
C GLN A 1006 -27.67 -20.71 22.80
N ILE A 1007 -27.81 -22.01 23.09
CA ILE A 1007 -27.12 -23.07 22.32
C ILE A 1007 -27.77 -23.26 20.93
N ILE A 1008 -29.10 -23.17 20.84
CA ILE A 1008 -29.85 -23.16 19.57
C ILE A 1008 -29.52 -21.91 18.73
N ASN A 1009 -29.01 -20.85 19.38
CA ASN A 1009 -28.77 -19.51 18.82
C ASN A 1009 -30.05 -18.87 18.28
N LEU A 1010 -31.11 -18.91 19.09
CA LEU A 1010 -32.45 -18.39 18.78
C LEU A 1010 -32.85 -17.35 19.83
N TYR A 1011 -33.11 -16.11 19.40
CA TYR A 1011 -33.71 -15.11 20.28
C TYR A 1011 -35.19 -15.42 20.54
N VAL A 1012 -35.56 -15.48 21.82
CA VAL A 1012 -36.95 -15.58 22.29
C VAL A 1012 -37.20 -14.43 23.28
N PRO A 1013 -38.21 -13.56 23.05
CA PRO A 1013 -38.56 -12.50 23.98
C PRO A 1013 -38.92 -13.02 25.37
N SER A 1014 -38.44 -12.37 26.44
CA SER A 1014 -38.67 -12.78 27.83
C SER A 1014 -40.15 -12.85 28.22
N SER A 1015 -41.03 -12.13 27.52
CA SER A 1015 -42.49 -12.22 27.68
C SER A 1015 -43.04 -13.60 27.30
N GLN A 1016 -42.43 -14.27 26.31
CA GLN A 1016 -42.79 -15.61 25.84
C GLN A 1016 -42.10 -16.74 26.63
N VAL A 1017 -41.06 -16.45 27.41
CA VAL A 1017 -40.37 -17.46 28.22
C VAL A 1017 -41.06 -17.62 29.59
N LYS A 1018 -41.24 -18.87 30.03
CA LYS A 1018 -41.78 -19.25 31.34
C LYS A 1018 -40.88 -20.32 31.95
N ASP A 1019 -39.71 -19.89 32.41
CA ASP A 1019 -38.69 -20.78 32.96
C ASP A 1019 -39.02 -21.17 34.41
N THR A 1020 -39.23 -22.46 34.65
CA THR A 1020 -39.51 -22.98 36.00
C THR A 1020 -38.33 -22.82 36.96
N VAL A 1021 -37.09 -22.69 36.46
CA VAL A 1021 -35.93 -22.34 37.30
C VAL A 1021 -36.14 -20.97 37.93
N GLU A 1022 -36.50 -19.96 37.12
CA GLU A 1022 -36.65 -18.58 37.58
C GLU A 1022 -37.89 -18.41 38.47
N LEU A 1023 -38.98 -19.14 38.20
CA LEU A 1023 -40.22 -19.07 38.99
C LEU A 1023 -40.06 -19.59 40.42
N PHE A 1024 -39.26 -20.62 40.65
CA PHE A 1024 -39.03 -21.19 42.00
C PHE A 1024 -37.73 -20.66 42.67
N TRP A 1025 -37.09 -19.62 42.11
CA TRP A 1025 -35.83 -19.08 42.59
C TRP A 1025 -36.00 -17.92 43.57
N ILE A 1026 -35.18 -17.90 44.63
CA ILE A 1026 -34.97 -16.69 45.45
C ILE A 1026 -33.71 -15.98 44.96
N GLN A 1027 -33.86 -14.71 44.58
CA GLN A 1027 -32.75 -13.89 44.07
C GLN A 1027 -31.55 -13.92 45.02
N GLY A 1028 -30.36 -14.25 44.48
CA GLY A 1028 -29.12 -14.40 45.25
C GLY A 1028 -28.91 -15.76 45.93
N ARG A 1029 -29.86 -16.71 45.83
CA ARG A 1029 -29.67 -18.11 46.24
C ARG A 1029 -29.35 -19.03 45.05
N ARG A 1030 -29.06 -20.31 45.32
CA ARG A 1030 -28.76 -21.33 44.32
C ARG A 1030 -30.00 -21.64 43.45
N TYR A 1031 -29.82 -21.85 42.14
CA TYR A 1031 -30.88 -22.42 41.29
C TYR A 1031 -31.17 -23.89 41.66
N LEU A 1032 -32.45 -24.26 41.67
CA LEU A 1032 -32.92 -25.61 42.00
C LEU A 1032 -33.04 -26.44 40.71
N SER A 1033 -32.66 -27.72 40.75
CA SER A 1033 -32.75 -28.63 39.61
C SER A 1033 -34.16 -29.19 39.41
N LEU A 1034 -34.47 -29.58 38.16
CA LEU A 1034 -35.78 -30.14 37.78
C LEU A 1034 -36.15 -31.34 38.65
N ARG A 1035 -35.23 -32.30 38.81
CA ARG A 1035 -35.38 -33.46 39.70
C ARG A 1035 -35.67 -33.09 41.16
N PHE A 1036 -35.00 -32.07 41.70
CA PHE A 1036 -35.25 -31.62 43.08
C PHE A 1036 -36.65 -31.00 43.22
N LEU A 1037 -37.07 -30.17 42.26
CA LEU A 1037 -38.41 -29.58 42.22
C LEU A 1037 -39.50 -30.62 42.00
N ALA A 1038 -39.33 -31.57 41.07
CA ALA A 1038 -40.27 -32.64 40.79
C ALA A 1038 -40.53 -33.49 42.05
N GLN A 1039 -39.47 -33.86 42.77
CA GLN A 1039 -39.60 -34.67 43.99
C GLN A 1039 -40.30 -33.92 45.12
N HIS A 1040 -39.99 -32.63 45.34
CA HIS A 1040 -40.49 -31.88 46.50
C HIS A 1040 -41.79 -31.10 46.26
N VAL A 1041 -42.13 -30.78 45.00
CA VAL A 1041 -43.33 -30.01 44.62
C VAL A 1041 -44.41 -30.90 44.00
N LEU A 1042 -44.04 -31.89 43.17
CA LEU A 1042 -44.98 -32.80 42.53
C LEU A 1042 -45.05 -34.18 43.21
N GLY A 1043 -44.07 -34.56 44.02
CA GLY A 1043 -43.96 -35.89 44.61
C GLY A 1043 -43.52 -36.98 43.61
N ILE A 1044 -42.99 -36.58 42.45
CA ILE A 1044 -42.60 -37.48 41.34
C ILE A 1044 -41.07 -37.54 41.26
N GLN A 1045 -40.52 -38.74 41.05
CA GLN A 1045 -39.09 -38.94 40.80
C GLN A 1045 -38.84 -39.12 39.29
N VAL A 1046 -38.24 -38.11 38.68
CA VAL A 1046 -37.80 -38.06 37.27
C VAL A 1046 -36.28 -38.26 37.16
N GLN A 1047 -35.74 -38.44 35.95
CA GLN A 1047 -34.28 -38.54 35.71
C GLN A 1047 -33.61 -39.63 36.57
N LYS A 1048 -34.16 -40.85 36.55
CA LYS A 1048 -33.70 -41.99 37.38
C LYS A 1048 -32.48 -42.71 36.80
N SER A 1049 -32.38 -42.81 35.49
CA SER A 1049 -31.34 -43.55 34.75
C SER A 1049 -30.64 -42.70 33.69
N HIS A 1050 -31.40 -41.87 32.99
CA HIS A 1050 -30.97 -40.93 31.94
C HIS A 1050 -31.96 -39.77 31.90
N HIS A 1051 -31.58 -38.68 31.24
CA HIS A 1051 -32.50 -37.62 30.84
C HIS A 1051 -33.32 -38.02 29.60
N ASP A 1052 -34.61 -37.70 29.60
CA ASP A 1052 -35.50 -37.76 28.43
C ASP A 1052 -36.17 -36.38 28.30
N SER A 1053 -35.86 -35.65 27.23
CA SER A 1053 -36.46 -34.35 26.93
C SER A 1053 -38.01 -34.34 26.95
N ILE A 1054 -38.65 -35.49 26.67
CA ILE A 1054 -40.11 -35.62 26.74
C ILE A 1054 -40.59 -35.70 28.20
N GLU A 1055 -39.88 -36.44 29.07
CA GLU A 1055 -40.14 -36.47 30.51
C GLU A 1055 -39.91 -35.08 31.13
N ASP A 1056 -38.82 -34.42 30.77
CA ASP A 1056 -38.38 -33.17 31.36
C ASP A 1056 -39.25 -31.97 30.93
N ALA A 1057 -39.58 -31.84 29.64
CA ALA A 1057 -40.55 -30.84 29.16
C ALA A 1057 -41.92 -31.01 29.83
N ARG A 1058 -42.40 -32.25 29.95
CA ARG A 1058 -43.67 -32.57 30.61
C ARG A 1058 -43.62 -32.23 32.11
N THR A 1059 -42.51 -32.49 32.77
CA THR A 1059 -42.31 -32.19 34.19
C THR A 1059 -42.26 -30.69 34.44
N ALA A 1060 -41.59 -29.92 33.58
CA ALA A 1060 -41.61 -28.46 33.62
C ALA A 1060 -43.03 -27.89 33.40
N LEU A 1061 -43.83 -28.47 32.49
CA LEU A 1061 -45.24 -28.08 32.30
C LEU A 1061 -46.10 -28.34 33.54
N LEU A 1062 -45.90 -29.47 34.22
CA LEU A 1062 -46.59 -29.80 35.47
C LEU A 1062 -46.16 -28.86 36.61
N LEU A 1063 -44.86 -28.55 36.73
CA LEU A 1063 -44.35 -27.56 37.69
C LEU A 1063 -44.92 -26.16 37.43
N TYR A 1064 -45.05 -25.73 36.17
CA TYR A 1064 -45.65 -24.43 35.84
C TYR A 1064 -47.14 -24.37 36.21
N ARG A 1065 -47.91 -25.44 35.96
CA ARG A 1065 -49.30 -25.54 36.43
C ARG A 1065 -49.36 -25.49 37.95
N LYS A 1066 -48.49 -26.24 38.65
CA LYS A 1066 -48.45 -26.26 40.11
C LYS A 1066 -48.04 -24.92 40.72
N TYR A 1067 -47.12 -24.20 40.07
CA TYR A 1067 -46.78 -22.82 40.43
C TYR A 1067 -48.00 -21.89 40.36
N ASN A 1068 -48.78 -21.97 39.28
CA ASN A 1068 -49.99 -21.15 39.12
C ASN A 1068 -51.07 -21.48 40.17
N GLU A 1069 -51.25 -22.75 40.53
CA GLU A 1069 -52.10 -23.17 41.67
C GLU A 1069 -51.62 -22.53 42.98
N LEU A 1070 -50.34 -22.71 43.34
CA LEU A 1070 -49.76 -22.18 44.58
C LEU A 1070 -49.73 -20.64 44.63
N ALA A 1071 -49.67 -19.98 43.47
CA ALA A 1071 -49.76 -18.54 43.34
C ALA A 1071 -51.20 -18.03 43.51
N ALA A 1072 -52.20 -18.74 42.96
CA ALA A 1072 -53.62 -18.45 43.16
C ALA A 1072 -54.03 -18.64 44.63
N ASP A 1073 -53.50 -19.68 45.30
CA ASP A 1073 -53.70 -19.94 46.73
C ASP A 1073 -52.88 -18.99 47.64
N GLY A 1074 -52.02 -18.14 47.07
CA GLY A 1074 -51.16 -17.21 47.82
C GLY A 1074 -50.06 -17.86 48.66
N THR A 1075 -49.85 -19.18 48.56
CA THR A 1075 -48.91 -19.94 49.42
C THR A 1075 -47.49 -20.03 48.86
N ILE A 1076 -47.29 -19.69 47.58
CA ILE A 1076 -46.04 -19.90 46.82
C ILE A 1076 -44.77 -19.46 47.54
N ALA A 1077 -44.73 -18.26 48.15
CA ALA A 1077 -43.55 -17.76 48.85
C ALA A 1077 -43.15 -18.65 50.05
N THR A 1078 -44.14 -19.22 50.75
CA THR A 1078 -43.90 -20.14 51.87
C THR A 1078 -43.40 -21.50 51.39
N VAL A 1079 -43.85 -21.95 50.22
CA VAL A 1079 -43.40 -23.20 49.59
C VAL A 1079 -41.96 -23.05 49.10
N ILE A 1080 -41.62 -21.96 48.42
CA ILE A 1080 -40.26 -21.68 47.96
C ILE A 1080 -39.30 -21.60 49.15
N GLN A 1081 -39.66 -20.93 50.25
CA GLN A 1081 -38.82 -20.90 51.45
C GLN A 1081 -38.59 -22.30 52.03
N LYS A 1082 -39.64 -23.12 52.14
CA LYS A 1082 -39.54 -24.54 52.58
C LYS A 1082 -38.66 -25.38 51.66
N LEU A 1083 -38.70 -25.16 50.34
CA LEU A 1083 -37.83 -25.86 49.37
C LEU A 1083 -36.36 -25.53 49.61
N TYR A 1084 -36.03 -24.27 49.88
CA TYR A 1084 -34.66 -23.88 50.23
C TYR A 1084 -34.22 -24.40 51.60
N ASP A 1085 -35.11 -24.40 52.60
CA ASP A 1085 -34.79 -24.91 53.94
C ASP A 1085 -34.58 -26.44 53.92
N ALA A 1086 -35.44 -27.18 53.19
CA ALA A 1086 -35.26 -28.60 52.92
C ALA A 1086 -33.98 -28.89 52.12
N GLY A 1087 -33.70 -28.10 51.08
CA GLY A 1087 -32.47 -28.20 50.29
C GLY A 1087 -31.20 -27.93 51.12
N MET A 1088 -31.24 -27.00 52.07
CA MET A 1088 -30.14 -26.77 53.01
C MET A 1088 -29.94 -27.95 53.98
N GLN A 1089 -31.01 -28.69 54.32
CA GLN A 1089 -30.93 -29.90 55.15
C GLN A 1089 -30.47 -31.14 54.37
N SER A 1090 -30.89 -31.31 53.10
CA SER A 1090 -30.49 -32.45 52.26
C SER A 1090 -29.19 -32.25 51.48
N GLY A 1091 -28.66 -31.02 51.44
CA GLY A 1091 -27.53 -30.63 50.60
C GLY A 1091 -27.89 -30.42 49.13
N PHE A 1092 -29.17 -30.11 48.84
CA PHE A 1092 -29.77 -30.02 47.50
C PHE A 1092 -29.63 -31.32 46.70
N LYS A 1093 -29.80 -32.44 47.39
CA LYS A 1093 -29.89 -33.81 46.87
C LYS A 1093 -31.24 -34.42 47.20
#